data_AF-A0A9W6FI62-F1
#
_entry.id   AF-A0A9W6FI62-F1
#
_cell.length_a   1.000
_cell.length_b   1.000
_cell.length_c   1.000
_cell.angle_alpha   90.00
_cell.angle_beta   90.00
_cell.angle_gamma   90.00
#
_symmetry.space_group_name_H-M   'P 1'
#
loop_
_entity.id
_entity.type
_entity.pdbx_description
1 polymer ?
#
loop_
_entity_poly.entity_id
_entity_poly.type
_entity_poly.pdbx_seq_one_letter_code
_entity_poly.pdbx_strand_id
1 'polypeptide(L)'
;MDAIAQAEDETSSAFSISQEDIDDALQSGGSYKDSKYRIYRQLTHSGDKKENIALLKEIYGNGGGSYTFPDGGRGHITYRGNGIILDRNDSDQAVTLSWSKVEKRLRELIKADRYLNPKEKDHYADYLERIEAPRYEVESQRKMARQRFIESKRELPPADKRDSLALRLSDFIRDLDGYEKDLLNEVSRPDLADMTEAQMEQAFSEPSTVQNLIDFLALVQRKTSSVYSRSNGYRFSQELTELYPVRYVFHEDDRVFLGVDEYEVMAFSENAVSLRNVKFPLFGKEMSRTDFEEKLRENPANDHLKVIVTESQKRETPAEKQPDSITFSIGFSEHPAFYDRELNDRYTDLSFALGNRLLGILDEKQHRERQDESKSVGWYHKTDFVIKAVIDGEEFSYDGRFDIGDGEGDLIAHIRNFYEYSLSPDCPFIPEWKRQGEDYYREHLESLRWGRDVFIPFLEQHTELTPEDEKLLAEIMETEDDWFRVPADKENDLAPIQPEQPTNDDLIGTELTIDNRRYRIESVGGISGDVSMRDITFQNEAGFPVNRVEKIGYVRRLLEQAQEQLPPEKEKTELPADLRRNYRITDDALGVGSAKEKFRNNMAAIRLLHELQVENRLATPDEQEVLSKYVGWGGLSMAFDGHNAAWAAEYQELKAELSDAEYRAAMESTLTAFYTPPVVIKSMYEALDRLGYAKGTILEPSCGTGNFFGLLPESMGASRLYGVELDPLTGGIAKQLYQRASIAVEGFEKTNLPDDHFDVVIGNVPFGEIRVNDSRYNAQKFLIHDYFFAKALDKVRSGGVVAFITSKGTMDKARIMRYMIFCFKVGVL
;
A
#
# COMPACT_ATOMS: atom_id res chain seq x y z
N MET A 1 45.12 41.26 -7.65
CA MET A 1 44.25 41.89 -6.64
C MET A 1 42.89 41.22 -6.74
N ASP A 2 42.79 39.93 -6.46
CA ASP A 2 43.05 39.22 -5.19
C ASP A 2 41.99 39.48 -4.13
N ALA A 3 41.49 38.35 -3.63
CA ALA A 3 40.82 38.13 -2.36
C ALA A 3 39.45 38.82 -2.16
N ILE A 4 38.38 38.08 -2.48
CA ILE A 4 37.30 37.64 -1.57
C ILE A 4 36.37 36.73 -2.44
N ALA A 5 36.88 35.56 -2.80
CA ALA A 5 36.14 34.50 -3.50
C ALA A 5 36.62 33.11 -3.02
N GLN A 6 36.95 33.02 -1.73
CA GLN A 6 37.29 31.78 -1.05
C GLN A 6 36.78 31.88 0.39
N ALA A 7 36.11 30.80 0.83
CA ALA A 7 35.44 30.57 2.11
C ALA A 7 33.92 30.81 2.11
N GLU A 8 33.18 29.83 1.55
CA GLU A 8 31.97 29.27 2.16
C GLU A 8 31.74 27.90 1.51
N ASP A 9 32.72 27.04 1.76
CA ASP A 9 32.64 25.59 1.64
C ASP A 9 32.97 25.10 3.07
N GLU A 10 31.96 25.11 3.94
CA GLU A 10 32.06 24.63 5.32
C GLU A 10 30.96 23.59 5.57
N THR A 11 31.38 22.32 5.54
CA THR A 11 31.02 21.27 6.49
C THR A 11 29.71 21.47 7.27
N SER A 12 28.66 20.71 6.93
CA SER A 12 27.53 20.46 7.84
C SER A 12 28.05 19.71 9.08
N SER A 13 28.44 20.49 10.07
CA SER A 13 28.92 20.05 11.37
C SER A 13 27.85 19.20 12.08
N ALA A 14 28.25 18.06 12.64
CA ALA A 14 27.44 17.25 13.57
C ALA A 14 27.03 18.01 14.85
N PHE A 15 27.48 19.27 14.99
CA PHE A 15 27.20 20.17 16.10
C PHE A 15 26.20 21.28 15.71
N SER A 16 25.36 21.10 14.68
CA SER A 16 24.32 22.06 14.28
C SER A 16 22.92 21.51 14.53
N ILE A 17 21.98 22.36 14.96
CA ILE A 17 20.59 21.97 15.24
C ILE A 17 19.91 21.58 13.92
N SER A 18 19.54 20.31 13.81
CA SER A 18 18.94 19.72 12.61
C SER A 18 17.44 20.01 12.49
N GLN A 19 16.83 19.67 11.35
CA GLN A 19 15.37 19.74 11.21
C GLN A 19 14.65 18.68 12.06
N GLU A 20 15.31 17.56 12.34
CA GLU A 20 14.80 16.51 13.23
C GLU A 20 14.77 16.98 14.69
N ASP A 21 15.82 17.69 15.13
CA ASP A 21 15.87 18.35 16.45
C ASP A 21 14.71 19.35 16.63
N ILE A 22 14.43 20.13 15.57
CA ILE A 22 13.32 21.09 15.56
C ILE A 22 11.97 20.35 15.62
N ASP A 23 11.81 19.26 14.88
CA ASP A 23 10.56 18.50 14.85
C ASP A 23 10.26 17.88 16.21
N ASP A 24 11.25 17.23 16.81
CA ASP A 24 11.17 16.62 18.15
C ASP A 24 10.79 17.67 19.21
N ALA A 25 11.46 18.83 19.18
CA ALA A 25 11.18 19.92 20.09
C ALA A 25 9.74 20.45 19.95
N LEU A 26 9.22 20.54 18.73
CA LEU A 26 7.84 20.97 18.48
C LEU A 26 6.81 19.88 18.84
N GLN A 27 7.14 18.62 18.61
CA GLN A 27 6.32 17.45 18.96
C GLN A 27 6.24 17.22 20.47
N SER A 28 7.17 17.72 21.27
CA SER A 28 7.10 17.68 22.73
C SER A 28 5.91 18.47 23.32
N GLY A 29 5.36 19.42 22.55
CA GLY A 29 4.21 20.24 22.96
C GLY A 29 4.56 21.34 23.98
N GLY A 30 3.53 22.01 24.49
CA GLY A 30 3.68 23.00 25.57
C GLY A 30 3.67 22.36 26.95
N SER A 31 4.14 23.07 27.97
CA SER A 31 4.27 22.58 29.36
C SER A 31 2.96 22.21 30.06
N TYR A 32 1.81 22.52 29.46
CA TYR A 32 0.49 22.23 30.01
C TYR A 32 -0.02 20.87 29.56
N LYS A 33 -0.75 20.20 30.46
CA LYS A 33 -1.49 18.98 30.12
C LYS A 33 -2.40 19.24 28.91
N ASP A 34 -2.40 18.29 27.95
CA ASP A 34 -3.21 18.34 26.72
C ASP A 34 -2.85 19.45 25.73
N SER A 35 -1.71 20.13 25.91
CA SER A 35 -1.23 21.19 25.02
C SER A 35 -1.16 20.73 23.56
N LYS A 36 -0.65 19.50 23.32
CA LYS A 36 -0.61 18.88 21.99
C LYS A 36 -1.99 18.73 21.36
N TYR A 37 -2.99 18.28 22.14
CA TYR A 37 -4.34 18.11 21.63
C TYR A 37 -5.03 19.45 21.31
N ARG A 38 -4.77 20.49 22.11
CA ARG A 38 -5.23 21.86 21.83
C ARG A 38 -4.62 22.40 20.53
N ILE A 39 -3.31 22.25 20.36
CA ILE A 39 -2.58 22.66 19.14
C ILE A 39 -3.12 21.90 17.93
N TYR A 40 -3.21 20.58 18.03
CA TYR A 40 -3.70 19.71 16.96
C TYR A 40 -5.12 20.08 16.54
N ARG A 41 -6.03 20.26 17.51
CA ARG A 41 -7.42 20.65 17.23
C ARG A 41 -7.50 22.00 16.52
N GLN A 42 -6.80 23.02 17.03
CA GLN A 42 -6.81 24.37 16.46
C GLN A 42 -6.28 24.38 15.03
N LEU A 43 -5.11 23.79 14.78
CA LEU A 43 -4.44 23.84 13.48
C LEU A 43 -5.16 22.99 12.43
N THR A 44 -5.95 22.00 12.85
CA THR A 44 -6.83 21.21 11.97
C THR A 44 -8.09 21.98 11.57
N HIS A 45 -8.62 22.85 12.44
CA HIS A 45 -9.90 23.55 12.22
C HIS A 45 -9.77 24.99 11.69
N SER A 46 -8.76 25.75 12.12
CA SER A 46 -8.61 27.16 11.75
C SER A 46 -7.70 27.32 10.54
N GLY A 47 -8.13 28.13 9.57
CA GLY A 47 -7.30 28.59 8.45
C GLY A 47 -6.59 29.93 8.72
N ASP A 48 -6.92 30.62 9.82
CA ASP A 48 -6.34 31.93 10.11
C ASP A 48 -5.01 31.80 10.86
N LYS A 49 -3.93 32.16 10.17
CA LYS A 49 -2.56 32.15 10.69
C LYS A 49 -2.41 33.01 11.95
N LYS A 50 -3.13 34.13 12.06
CA LYS A 50 -3.00 35.05 13.21
C LYS A 50 -3.55 34.44 14.50
N GLU A 51 -4.74 33.86 14.44
CA GLU A 51 -5.35 33.12 15.55
C GLU A 51 -4.47 31.96 16.01
N ASN A 52 -3.92 31.19 15.07
CA ASN A 52 -3.03 30.07 15.41
C ASN A 52 -1.77 30.53 16.15
N ILE A 53 -1.13 31.60 15.65
CA ILE A 53 0.06 32.16 16.31
C ILE A 53 -0.30 32.69 17.71
N ALA A 54 -1.48 33.29 17.88
CA ALA A 54 -1.94 33.76 19.19
C ALA A 54 -2.11 32.59 20.17
N LEU A 55 -2.73 31.48 19.74
CA LEU A 55 -2.86 30.28 20.56
C LEU A 55 -1.51 29.63 20.87
N LEU A 56 -0.60 29.53 19.89
CA LEU A 56 0.73 28.96 20.11
C LEU A 56 1.50 29.76 21.17
N LYS A 57 1.42 31.09 21.12
CA LYS A 57 2.00 31.97 22.16
C LYS A 57 1.38 31.75 23.54
N GLU A 58 0.07 31.52 23.62
CA GLU A 58 -0.61 31.19 24.87
C GLU A 58 -0.14 29.85 25.44
N ILE A 59 -0.06 28.81 24.59
CA ILE A 59 0.24 27.43 25.00
C ILE A 59 1.70 27.26 25.40
N TYR A 60 2.64 27.79 24.63
CA TYR A 60 4.06 27.70 24.94
C TYR A 60 4.50 28.77 25.97
N GLY A 61 3.77 29.88 26.07
CA GLY A 61 3.98 30.91 27.08
C GLY A 61 5.36 31.59 26.98
N ASN A 62 5.86 32.06 28.13
CA ASN A 62 7.23 32.56 28.27
C ASN A 62 7.93 31.72 29.34
N GLY A 63 9.09 31.15 29.01
CA GLY A 63 9.81 30.23 29.89
C GLY A 63 10.91 29.49 29.16
N GLY A 64 11.42 28.42 29.76
CA GLY A 64 12.43 27.56 29.16
C GLY A 64 12.98 26.55 30.15
N GLY A 65 13.72 25.57 29.65
CA GLY A 65 14.31 24.51 30.48
C GLY A 65 15.39 23.76 29.72
N SER A 66 16.08 22.87 30.44
CA SER A 66 17.01 21.94 29.81
C SER A 66 16.26 21.01 28.86
N TYR A 67 16.88 20.71 27.72
CA TYR A 67 16.33 19.87 26.66
C TYR A 67 17.36 18.79 26.28
N THR A 68 16.88 17.60 25.96
CA THR A 68 17.71 16.51 25.45
C THR A 68 17.28 16.23 24.01
N PHE A 69 18.22 16.28 23.08
CA PHE A 69 18.00 16.05 21.66
C PHE A 69 17.94 14.54 21.34
N PRO A 70 17.36 14.14 20.19
CA PRO A 70 17.24 12.73 19.80
C PRO A 70 18.56 11.96 19.77
N ASP A 71 19.67 12.63 19.46
CA ASP A 71 21.03 12.06 19.46
C ASP A 71 21.65 11.91 20.87
N GLY A 72 20.91 12.28 21.92
CA GLY A 72 21.37 12.28 23.32
C GLY A 72 22.11 13.55 23.75
N GLY A 73 22.33 14.51 22.84
CA GLY A 73 22.91 15.81 23.13
C GLY A 73 22.07 16.61 24.13
N ARG A 74 22.71 17.44 24.95
CA ARG A 74 22.02 18.30 25.93
C ARG A 74 22.04 19.75 25.52
N GLY A 75 20.96 20.46 25.80
CA GLY A 75 20.85 21.89 25.54
C GLY A 75 19.72 22.55 26.33
N HIS A 76 19.21 23.65 25.79
CA HIS A 76 18.12 24.43 26.37
C HIS A 76 17.09 24.81 25.31
N ILE A 77 15.81 24.71 25.67
CA ILE A 77 14.69 25.25 24.90
C ILE A 77 14.11 26.44 25.63
N THR A 78 13.93 27.56 24.92
CA THR A 78 13.41 28.82 25.49
C THR A 78 12.25 29.36 24.66
N TYR A 79 11.15 29.72 25.32
CA TYR A 79 9.96 30.32 24.74
C TYR A 79 9.91 31.83 25.03
N ARG A 80 9.81 32.65 23.98
CA ARG A 80 9.83 34.12 24.06
C ARG A 80 8.74 34.74 23.16
N GLY A 81 8.46 36.02 23.37
CA GLY A 81 7.49 36.77 22.56
C GLY A 81 7.77 36.79 21.04
N ASN A 82 9.03 36.60 20.63
CA ASN A 82 9.46 36.53 19.24
C ASN A 82 9.52 35.10 18.66
N GLY A 83 9.53 34.05 19.48
CA GLY A 83 9.60 32.67 18.99
C GLY A 83 10.10 31.65 20.00
N ILE A 84 10.52 30.49 19.49
CA ILE A 84 11.16 29.41 20.23
C ILE A 84 12.64 29.42 19.90
N ILE A 85 13.50 29.34 20.91
CA ILE A 85 14.95 29.31 20.77
C ILE A 85 15.44 27.94 21.24
N LEU A 86 16.18 27.25 20.38
CA LEU A 86 16.87 26.02 20.70
C LEU A 86 18.37 26.32 20.78
N ASP A 87 18.99 25.88 21.85
CA ASP A 87 20.41 26.07 22.13
C ASP A 87 21.00 24.72 22.52
N ARG A 88 22.16 24.37 21.96
CA ARG A 88 22.84 23.08 22.16
C ARG A 88 24.10 23.33 22.97
N ASN A 89 24.33 22.62 24.06
CA ASN A 89 25.50 22.90 24.93
C ASN A 89 26.84 22.57 24.25
N ASP A 90 26.81 21.72 23.23
CA ASP A 90 27.94 21.32 22.39
C ASP A 90 28.10 22.18 21.13
N SER A 91 27.31 23.28 21.01
CA SER A 91 27.31 24.18 19.86
C SER A 91 27.17 25.64 20.27
N ASP A 92 27.91 26.54 19.63
CA ASP A 92 27.75 27.98 19.84
C ASP A 92 26.59 28.59 19.01
N GLN A 93 25.85 27.76 18.25
CA GLN A 93 24.81 28.22 17.33
C GLN A 93 23.38 27.92 17.85
N ALA A 94 22.77 28.93 18.49
CA ALA A 94 21.36 28.87 18.85
C ALA A 94 20.44 29.15 17.64
N VAL A 95 19.41 28.33 17.45
CA VAL A 95 18.39 28.49 16.40
C VAL A 95 17.15 29.17 16.97
N THR A 96 16.79 30.33 16.40
CA THR A 96 15.54 31.03 16.74
C THR A 96 14.45 30.81 15.68
N LEU A 97 13.39 30.11 16.08
CA LEU A 97 12.20 29.87 15.29
C LEU A 97 11.13 30.93 15.59
N SER A 98 10.90 31.84 14.65
CA SER A 98 9.78 32.80 14.78
C SER A 98 8.44 32.06 14.88
N TRP A 99 7.44 32.65 15.54
CA TRP A 99 6.10 32.05 15.64
C TRP A 99 5.45 31.71 14.29
N SER A 100 5.76 32.47 13.24
CA SER A 100 5.31 32.15 11.88
C SER A 100 5.97 30.90 11.29
N LYS A 101 7.21 30.60 11.67
CA LYS A 101 7.92 29.36 11.28
C LYS A 101 7.40 28.17 12.10
N VAL A 102 7.18 28.35 13.40
CA VAL A 102 6.61 27.32 14.29
C VAL A 102 5.21 26.91 13.82
N GLU A 103 4.33 27.87 13.54
CA GLU A 103 2.97 27.58 13.05
C GLU A 103 2.98 26.84 11.71
N LYS A 104 3.82 27.27 10.77
CA LYS A 104 3.99 26.60 9.48
C LYS A 104 4.48 25.16 9.67
N ARG A 105 5.50 24.95 10.51
CA ARG A 105 6.08 23.63 10.71
C ARG A 105 5.12 22.66 11.41
N LEU A 106 4.41 23.13 12.44
CA LEU A 106 3.38 22.32 13.11
C LEU A 106 2.26 21.91 12.14
N ARG A 107 1.83 22.79 11.23
CA ARG A 107 0.88 22.41 10.17
C ARG A 107 1.43 21.34 9.23
N GLU A 108 2.70 21.44 8.84
CA GLU A 108 3.35 20.44 8.00
C GLU A 108 3.41 19.07 8.70
N LEU A 109 3.79 19.05 9.99
CA LEU A 109 3.80 17.82 10.80
C LEU A 109 2.40 17.22 10.98
N ILE A 110 1.38 18.04 11.17
CA ILE A 110 -0.02 17.57 11.26
C ILE A 110 -0.49 17.02 9.91
N LYS A 111 -0.20 17.72 8.81
CA LYS A 111 -0.57 17.29 7.46
C LYS A 111 0.13 16.00 7.05
N ALA A 112 1.38 15.81 7.49
CA ALA A 112 2.17 14.61 7.28
C ALA A 112 1.84 13.50 8.30
N ASP A 113 0.84 13.70 9.16
CA ASP A 113 0.42 12.74 10.20
C ASP A 113 1.50 12.36 11.24
N ARG A 114 2.51 13.24 11.39
CA ARG A 114 3.69 13.05 12.27
C ARG A 114 3.58 13.77 13.61
N TYR A 115 2.62 14.68 13.82
CA TYR A 115 2.58 15.48 15.06
C TYR A 115 2.13 14.71 16.30
N LEU A 116 1.06 13.90 16.19
CA LEU A 116 0.61 12.99 17.24
C LEU A 116 1.12 11.59 16.92
N ASN A 117 1.67 10.89 17.90
CA ASN A 117 2.01 9.48 17.76
C ASN A 117 0.74 8.59 17.86
N PRO A 118 0.80 7.29 17.53
CA PRO A 118 -0.37 6.41 17.55
C PRO A 118 -1.13 6.39 18.89
N LYS A 119 -0.42 6.26 20.02
CA LYS A 119 -1.04 6.27 21.36
C LYS A 119 -1.73 7.60 21.66
N GLU A 120 -1.12 8.71 21.26
CA GLU A 120 -1.69 10.04 21.44
C GLU A 120 -2.96 10.22 20.58
N LYS A 121 -2.98 9.70 19.35
CA LYS A 121 -4.16 9.71 18.47
C LYS A 121 -5.33 8.92 19.06
N ASP A 122 -5.05 7.80 19.72
CA ASP A 122 -6.10 7.00 20.35
C ASP A 122 -6.74 7.72 21.54
N HIS A 123 -5.93 8.43 22.34
CA HIS A 123 -6.41 9.27 23.45
C HIS A 123 -7.07 10.59 23.01
N TYR A 124 -6.89 11.01 21.75
CA TYR A 124 -7.44 12.28 21.28
C TYR A 124 -8.98 12.30 21.31
N ALA A 125 -9.63 11.16 21.06
CA ALA A 125 -11.09 11.04 21.18
C ALA A 125 -11.56 11.28 22.63
N ASP A 126 -10.85 10.72 23.62
CA ASP A 126 -11.16 10.94 25.04
C ASP A 126 -10.98 12.41 25.43
N TYR A 127 -9.95 13.07 24.88
CA TYR A 127 -9.74 14.51 25.05
C TYR A 127 -10.93 15.30 24.49
N LEU A 128 -11.40 14.98 23.29
CA LEU A 128 -12.54 15.64 22.66
C LEU A 128 -13.84 15.48 23.47
N GLU A 129 -14.10 14.29 23.99
CA GLU A 129 -15.24 14.03 24.88
C GLU A 129 -15.15 14.85 26.16
N ARG A 130 -13.96 14.90 26.78
CA ARG A 130 -13.73 15.65 28.02
C ARG A 130 -13.94 17.17 27.86
N ILE A 131 -13.66 17.72 26.68
CA ILE A 131 -13.93 19.13 26.36
C ILE A 131 -15.32 19.37 25.77
N GLU A 132 -16.19 18.35 25.77
CA GLU A 132 -17.54 18.41 25.21
C GLU A 132 -17.57 18.88 23.74
N ALA A 133 -16.59 18.40 22.94
CA ALA A 133 -16.55 18.68 21.51
C ALA A 133 -17.81 18.14 20.79
N PRO A 134 -18.17 18.69 19.61
CA PRO A 134 -19.30 18.19 18.83
C PRO A 134 -19.21 16.68 18.59
N ARG A 135 -20.34 15.97 18.74
CA ARG A 135 -20.39 14.50 18.63
C ARG A 135 -19.78 13.97 17.34
N TYR A 136 -19.99 14.65 16.21
CA TYR A 136 -19.41 14.24 14.93
C TYR A 136 -17.87 14.25 14.93
N GLU A 137 -17.24 15.13 15.72
CA GLU A 137 -15.77 15.23 15.84
C GLU A 137 -15.26 14.01 16.63
N VAL A 138 -15.93 13.70 17.75
CA VAL A 138 -15.64 12.52 18.58
C VAL A 138 -15.84 11.23 17.77
N GLU A 139 -17.00 11.07 17.13
CA GLU A 139 -17.33 9.88 16.34
C GLU A 139 -16.37 9.68 15.17
N SER A 140 -15.95 10.76 14.50
CA SER A 140 -14.95 10.69 13.44
C SER A 140 -13.60 10.16 13.97
N GLN A 141 -13.16 10.59 15.15
CA GLN A 141 -11.91 10.11 15.73
C GLN A 141 -12.03 8.67 16.23
N ARG A 142 -13.16 8.30 16.84
CA ARG A 142 -13.44 6.91 17.27
C ARG A 142 -13.50 5.95 16.07
N LYS A 143 -14.10 6.38 14.95
CA LYS A 143 -14.09 5.62 13.69
C LYS A 143 -12.68 5.41 13.17
N MET A 144 -11.87 6.47 13.10
CA MET A 144 -10.45 6.34 12.69
C MET A 144 -9.66 5.41 13.62
N ALA A 145 -9.90 5.44 14.93
CA ALA A 145 -9.25 4.54 15.87
C ALA A 145 -9.62 3.06 15.64
N ARG A 146 -10.91 2.75 15.43
CA ARG A 146 -11.36 1.41 15.07
C ARG A 146 -10.77 0.93 13.74
N GLN A 147 -10.72 1.80 12.74
CA GLN A 147 -10.11 1.47 11.43
C GLN A 147 -8.62 1.14 11.58
N ARG A 148 -7.86 1.95 12.34
CA ARG A 148 -6.45 1.66 12.66
C ARG A 148 -6.29 0.34 13.41
N PHE A 149 -7.19 0.04 14.35
CA PHE A 149 -7.17 -1.23 15.08
C PHE A 149 -7.38 -2.42 14.13
N ILE A 150 -8.38 -2.37 13.26
CA ILE A 150 -8.63 -3.39 12.23
C ILE A 150 -7.40 -3.56 11.32
N GLU A 151 -6.83 -2.44 10.84
CA GLU A 151 -5.66 -2.45 9.96
C GLU A 151 -4.39 -2.97 10.66
N SER A 152 -4.20 -2.69 11.95
CA SER A 152 -3.06 -3.20 12.72
C SER A 152 -3.03 -4.73 12.85
N LYS A 153 -4.19 -5.38 12.69
CA LYS A 153 -4.36 -6.83 12.72
C LYS A 153 -4.43 -7.44 11.32
N ARG A 154 -4.32 -6.62 10.27
CA ARG A 154 -4.56 -7.03 8.89
C ARG A 154 -3.63 -8.14 8.44
N GLU A 155 -2.35 -7.99 8.71
CA GLU A 155 -1.29 -8.89 8.25
C GLU A 155 -1.06 -10.09 9.20
N LEU A 156 -1.76 -10.14 10.35
CA LEU A 156 -1.66 -11.29 11.24
C LEU A 156 -2.40 -12.51 10.66
N PRO A 157 -1.87 -13.74 10.84
CA PRO A 157 -2.58 -14.98 10.55
C PRO A 157 -3.96 -15.03 11.24
N PRO A 158 -4.98 -15.67 10.63
CA PRO A 158 -6.31 -15.79 11.23
C PRO A 158 -6.34 -16.36 12.65
N ALA A 159 -5.47 -17.32 12.96
CA ALA A 159 -5.32 -17.87 14.31
C ALA A 159 -4.95 -16.80 15.34
N ASP A 160 -3.97 -15.94 15.03
CA ASP A 160 -3.39 -14.94 15.95
C ASP A 160 -4.30 -13.73 16.19
N LYS A 161 -5.34 -13.56 15.37
CA LYS A 161 -6.32 -12.49 15.50
C LYS A 161 -7.74 -12.99 15.76
N ARG A 162 -7.94 -14.28 15.96
CA ARG A 162 -9.22 -14.93 16.28
C ARG A 162 -9.92 -14.27 17.46
N ASP A 163 -9.21 -14.04 18.55
CA ASP A 163 -9.75 -13.43 19.79
C ASP A 163 -10.29 -12.01 19.57
N SER A 164 -9.85 -11.33 18.53
CA SER A 164 -10.29 -9.98 18.19
C SER A 164 -11.32 -9.93 17.05
N LEU A 165 -11.68 -11.08 16.47
CA LEU A 165 -12.55 -11.14 15.29
C LEU A 165 -13.93 -10.56 15.55
N ALA A 166 -14.57 -10.95 16.66
CA ALA A 166 -15.90 -10.44 17.00
C ALA A 166 -15.91 -8.92 17.17
N LEU A 167 -14.91 -8.36 17.87
CA LEU A 167 -14.75 -6.93 18.05
C LEU A 167 -14.51 -6.22 16.70
N ARG A 168 -13.53 -6.71 15.92
CA ARG A 168 -13.17 -6.12 14.62
C ARG A 168 -14.33 -6.13 13.64
N LEU A 169 -15.06 -7.24 13.56
CA LEU A 169 -16.21 -7.37 12.65
C LEU A 169 -17.40 -6.53 13.12
N SER A 170 -17.68 -6.50 14.42
CA SER A 170 -18.68 -5.60 15.02
C SER A 170 -18.37 -4.13 14.73
N ASP A 171 -17.12 -3.71 14.94
CA ASP A 171 -16.64 -2.37 14.67
C ASP A 171 -16.71 -2.01 13.18
N PHE A 172 -16.30 -2.94 12.33
CA PHE A 172 -16.39 -2.80 10.89
C PHE A 172 -17.82 -2.56 10.42
N ILE A 173 -18.76 -3.43 10.82
CA ILE A 173 -20.17 -3.33 10.43
C ILE A 173 -20.78 -2.04 10.96
N ARG A 174 -20.45 -1.64 12.20
CA ARG A 174 -20.93 -0.39 12.80
C ARG A 174 -20.52 0.84 11.99
N ASP A 175 -19.33 0.83 11.41
CA ASP A 175 -18.73 1.96 10.70
C ASP A 175 -19.10 2.04 9.21
N LEU A 176 -19.79 1.03 8.69
CA LEU A 176 -20.37 1.05 7.34
C LEU A 176 -21.36 2.20 7.18
N ASP A 177 -21.43 2.74 5.96
CA ASP A 177 -22.40 3.77 5.64
C ASP A 177 -23.83 3.22 5.58
N GLY A 178 -24.83 4.10 5.48
CA GLY A 178 -26.23 3.68 5.48
C GLY A 178 -26.60 2.75 4.33
N TYR A 179 -26.01 2.95 3.14
CA TYR A 179 -26.27 2.10 1.98
C TYR A 179 -25.66 0.71 2.17
N GLU A 180 -24.43 0.65 2.67
CA GLU A 180 -23.73 -0.60 2.96
C GLU A 180 -24.44 -1.39 4.07
N LYS A 181 -24.89 -0.71 5.14
CA LYS A 181 -25.69 -1.34 6.20
C LYS A 181 -27.02 -1.88 5.69
N ASP A 182 -27.67 -1.19 4.75
CA ASP A 182 -28.93 -1.64 4.17
C ASP A 182 -28.80 -2.99 3.43
N LEU A 183 -27.59 -3.40 3.02
CA LEU A 183 -27.34 -4.72 2.43
C LEU A 183 -27.60 -5.87 3.42
N LEU A 184 -27.61 -5.61 4.73
CA LEU A 184 -28.02 -6.59 5.74
C LEU A 184 -29.47 -7.06 5.56
N ASN A 185 -30.33 -6.23 4.95
CA ASN A 185 -31.70 -6.62 4.63
C ASN A 185 -31.74 -7.68 3.53
N GLU A 186 -30.78 -7.68 2.60
CA GLU A 186 -30.73 -8.65 1.50
C GLU A 186 -30.37 -10.07 1.98
N VAL A 187 -29.66 -10.17 3.11
CA VAL A 187 -29.40 -11.44 3.80
C VAL A 187 -30.38 -11.69 4.95
N SER A 188 -31.47 -10.91 5.04
CA SER A 188 -32.50 -11.03 6.08
C SER A 188 -31.99 -10.91 7.52
N ARG A 189 -30.92 -10.12 7.75
CA ARG A 189 -30.26 -9.96 9.05
C ARG A 189 -29.97 -8.49 9.44
N PRO A 190 -30.98 -7.59 9.45
CA PRO A 190 -30.78 -6.20 9.88
C PRO A 190 -30.33 -6.07 11.35
N ASP A 191 -30.53 -7.11 12.17
CA ASP A 191 -30.11 -7.17 13.56
C ASP A 191 -28.58 -7.16 13.76
N LEU A 192 -27.80 -7.48 12.71
CA LEU A 192 -26.33 -7.47 12.77
C LEU A 192 -25.72 -6.06 12.79
N ALA A 193 -26.47 -5.02 12.43
CA ALA A 193 -25.94 -3.67 12.14
C ALA A 193 -25.24 -2.99 13.32
N ASP A 194 -25.70 -3.28 14.55
CA ASP A 194 -25.25 -2.61 15.78
C ASP A 194 -24.90 -3.62 16.89
N MET A 195 -24.57 -4.86 16.53
CA MET A 195 -24.15 -5.87 17.51
C MET A 195 -22.92 -5.41 18.29
N THR A 196 -22.89 -5.72 19.59
CA THR A 196 -21.68 -5.62 20.40
C THR A 196 -20.70 -6.76 20.10
N GLU A 197 -19.45 -6.65 20.56
CA GLU A 197 -18.47 -7.75 20.50
C GLU A 197 -19.04 -9.05 21.07
N ALA A 198 -19.62 -9.01 22.28
CA ALA A 198 -20.18 -10.20 22.92
C ALA A 198 -21.35 -10.82 22.14
N GLN A 199 -22.17 -10.00 21.48
CA GLN A 199 -23.26 -10.48 20.63
C GLN A 199 -22.73 -11.09 19.32
N MET A 200 -21.69 -10.48 18.73
CA MET A 200 -21.04 -11.00 17.53
C MET A 200 -20.33 -12.34 17.81
N GLU A 201 -19.69 -12.48 18.97
CA GLU A 201 -19.08 -13.74 19.41
C GLU A 201 -20.13 -14.86 19.54
N GLN A 202 -21.27 -14.55 20.16
CA GLN A 202 -22.39 -15.49 20.21
C GLN A 202 -22.94 -15.81 18.81
N ALA A 203 -22.94 -14.85 17.89
CA ALA A 203 -23.40 -15.05 16.52
C ALA A 203 -22.54 -16.06 15.76
N PHE A 204 -21.24 -16.18 16.09
CA PHE A 204 -20.34 -17.16 15.47
C PHE A 204 -20.60 -18.61 15.86
N SER A 205 -21.38 -18.88 16.92
CA SER A 205 -21.78 -20.26 17.25
C SER A 205 -22.84 -20.82 16.31
N GLU A 206 -23.51 -19.98 15.53
CA GLU A 206 -24.62 -20.36 14.64
C GLU A 206 -24.15 -20.43 13.17
N PRO A 207 -24.06 -21.63 12.55
CA PRO A 207 -23.56 -21.79 11.18
C PRO A 207 -24.30 -20.95 10.14
N SER A 208 -25.63 -20.81 10.30
CA SER A 208 -26.47 -19.98 9.42
C SER A 208 -26.14 -18.49 9.56
N THR A 209 -25.78 -18.01 10.75
CA THR A 209 -25.38 -16.61 10.97
C THR A 209 -24.02 -16.32 10.38
N VAL A 210 -23.06 -17.24 10.53
CA VAL A 210 -21.75 -17.15 9.87
C VAL A 210 -21.91 -17.07 8.35
N GLN A 211 -22.75 -17.93 7.76
CA GLN A 211 -23.01 -17.86 6.32
C GLN A 211 -23.66 -16.53 5.91
N ASN A 212 -24.66 -16.04 6.66
CA ASN A 212 -25.27 -14.74 6.38
C ASN A 212 -24.26 -13.60 6.46
N LEU A 213 -23.31 -13.64 7.40
CA LEU A 213 -22.21 -12.68 7.48
C LEU A 213 -21.29 -12.77 6.26
N ILE A 214 -20.91 -13.98 5.83
CA ILE A 214 -20.09 -14.19 4.62
C ILE A 214 -20.82 -13.64 3.38
N ASP A 215 -22.11 -13.94 3.23
CA ASP A 215 -22.93 -13.48 2.10
C ASP A 215 -23.09 -11.96 2.12
N PHE A 216 -23.31 -11.38 3.31
CA PHE A 216 -23.36 -9.94 3.51
C PHE A 216 -22.03 -9.28 3.12
N LEU A 217 -20.90 -9.81 3.59
CA LEU A 217 -19.58 -9.28 3.28
C LEU A 217 -19.27 -9.41 1.78
N ALA A 218 -19.75 -10.46 1.11
CA ALA A 218 -19.68 -10.59 -0.34
C ALA A 218 -20.55 -9.54 -1.07
N LEU A 219 -21.73 -9.20 -0.54
CA LEU A 219 -22.54 -8.09 -1.05
C LEU A 219 -21.82 -6.76 -0.85
N VAL A 220 -21.27 -6.49 0.34
CA VAL A 220 -20.46 -5.30 0.62
C VAL A 220 -19.31 -5.23 -0.39
N GLN A 221 -18.55 -6.31 -0.58
CA GLN A 221 -17.44 -6.38 -1.54
C GLN A 221 -17.88 -6.00 -2.96
N ARG A 222 -19.02 -6.52 -3.43
CA ARG A 222 -19.48 -6.35 -4.82
C ARG A 222 -20.21 -5.04 -5.07
N LYS A 223 -20.90 -4.49 -4.06
CA LYS A 223 -21.83 -3.38 -4.21
C LYS A 223 -21.31 -2.04 -3.66
N THR A 224 -20.34 -2.05 -2.75
CA THR A 224 -19.80 -0.80 -2.20
C THR A 224 -18.87 -0.07 -3.17
N SER A 225 -18.85 1.26 -3.10
CA SER A 225 -17.80 2.12 -3.68
C SER A 225 -16.62 2.38 -2.74
N SER A 226 -16.73 2.05 -1.45
CA SER A 226 -15.68 2.26 -0.44
C SER A 226 -14.56 1.22 -0.59
N VAL A 227 -13.33 1.67 -0.84
CA VAL A 227 -12.14 0.80 -0.92
C VAL A 227 -11.92 0.07 0.41
N TYR A 228 -12.04 0.81 1.51
CA TYR A 228 -11.91 0.26 2.86
C TYR A 228 -12.93 -0.85 3.11
N SER A 229 -14.21 -0.60 2.81
CA SER A 229 -15.28 -1.57 3.04
C SER A 229 -15.16 -2.78 2.13
N ARG A 230 -14.77 -2.58 0.86
CA ARG A 230 -14.56 -3.68 -0.09
C ARG A 230 -13.41 -4.60 0.34
N SER A 231 -12.27 -4.01 0.72
CA SER A 231 -11.08 -4.75 1.11
C SER A 231 -11.32 -5.53 2.41
N ASN A 232 -11.88 -4.87 3.44
CA ASN A 232 -12.19 -5.53 4.70
C ASN A 232 -13.33 -6.54 4.55
N GLY A 233 -14.34 -6.27 3.71
CA GLY A 233 -15.38 -7.22 3.36
C GLY A 233 -14.80 -8.55 2.86
N TYR A 234 -13.89 -8.50 1.88
CA TYR A 234 -13.18 -9.68 1.39
C TYR A 234 -12.36 -10.38 2.49
N ARG A 235 -11.58 -9.63 3.27
CA ARG A 235 -10.69 -10.21 4.29
C ARG A 235 -11.47 -10.88 5.42
N PHE A 236 -12.53 -10.24 5.92
CA PHE A 236 -13.40 -10.86 6.90
C PHE A 236 -14.14 -12.07 6.33
N SER A 237 -14.53 -12.06 5.05
CA SER A 237 -15.09 -13.26 4.41
C SER A 237 -14.09 -14.42 4.40
N GLN A 238 -12.83 -14.18 4.05
CA GLN A 238 -11.78 -15.21 4.08
C GLN A 238 -11.57 -15.74 5.49
N GLU A 239 -11.41 -14.83 6.45
CA GLU A 239 -11.16 -15.15 7.85
C GLU A 239 -12.32 -15.96 8.46
N LEU A 240 -13.57 -15.58 8.19
CA LEU A 240 -14.74 -16.35 8.63
C LEU A 240 -14.81 -17.72 7.95
N THR A 241 -14.49 -17.81 6.66
CA THR A 241 -14.50 -19.09 5.93
C THR A 241 -13.44 -20.05 6.46
N GLU A 242 -12.28 -19.52 6.87
CA GLU A 242 -11.15 -20.28 7.39
C GLU A 242 -11.36 -20.74 8.84
N LEU A 243 -11.84 -19.84 9.71
CA LEU A 243 -12.05 -20.13 11.13
C LEU A 243 -13.36 -20.88 11.40
N TYR A 244 -14.36 -20.73 10.54
CA TYR A 244 -15.67 -21.36 10.67
C TYR A 244 -16.06 -22.10 9.39
N PRO A 245 -15.32 -23.16 8.99
CA PRO A 245 -15.64 -23.92 7.80
C PRO A 245 -16.99 -24.63 7.97
N VAL A 246 -17.98 -24.17 7.19
CA VAL A 246 -19.33 -24.75 7.19
C VAL A 246 -19.37 -25.97 6.28
N ARG A 247 -19.77 -27.13 6.82
CA ARG A 247 -20.01 -28.37 6.05
C ARG A 247 -21.42 -28.90 6.29
N TYR A 248 -21.93 -29.66 5.33
CA TYR A 248 -23.16 -30.42 5.49
C TYR A 248 -22.81 -31.74 6.17
N VAL A 249 -23.36 -31.98 7.35
CA VAL A 249 -23.29 -33.27 8.04
C VAL A 249 -24.69 -33.89 7.99
N PHE A 250 -24.76 -35.09 7.45
CA PHE A 250 -25.99 -35.84 7.23
C PHE A 250 -25.79 -37.29 7.66
N HIS A 251 -26.86 -37.92 8.09
CA HIS A 251 -26.94 -39.30 8.58
C HIS A 251 -27.96 -40.09 7.74
N GLU A 252 -28.03 -41.40 7.96
CA GLU A 252 -29.13 -42.20 7.43
C GLU A 252 -30.47 -41.67 7.99
N ASP A 253 -31.52 -41.78 7.17
CA ASP A 253 -32.87 -41.25 7.40
C ASP A 253 -33.02 -39.72 7.32
N ASP A 254 -31.93 -38.96 7.11
CA ASP A 254 -32.02 -37.51 6.93
C ASP A 254 -32.79 -37.15 5.65
N ARG A 255 -33.62 -36.10 5.77
CA ARG A 255 -34.38 -35.56 4.65
C ARG A 255 -33.63 -34.42 3.99
N VAL A 256 -33.48 -34.54 2.68
CA VAL A 256 -32.73 -33.61 1.83
C VAL A 256 -33.53 -33.24 0.60
N PHE A 257 -33.35 -32.02 0.12
CA PHE A 257 -33.99 -31.49 -1.07
C PHE A 257 -32.96 -31.36 -2.18
N LEU A 258 -33.15 -32.08 -3.28
CA LEU A 258 -32.34 -31.96 -4.48
C LEU A 258 -33.21 -31.34 -5.57
N GLY A 259 -32.97 -30.07 -5.89
CA GLY A 259 -33.90 -29.28 -6.71
C GLY A 259 -35.24 -29.08 -5.98
N VAL A 260 -36.35 -29.50 -6.60
CA VAL A 260 -37.70 -29.40 -6.02
C VAL A 260 -38.16 -30.69 -5.32
N ASP A 261 -37.39 -31.76 -5.44
CA ASP A 261 -37.77 -33.09 -4.96
C ASP A 261 -37.11 -33.41 -3.62
N GLU A 262 -37.89 -34.04 -2.73
CA GLU A 262 -37.47 -34.48 -1.40
C GLU A 262 -36.98 -35.93 -1.44
N TYR A 263 -35.82 -36.17 -0.84
CA TYR A 263 -35.15 -37.45 -0.76
C TYR A 263 -34.80 -37.78 0.71
N GLU A 264 -34.73 -39.08 0.99
CA GLU A 264 -34.26 -39.63 2.25
C GLU A 264 -32.92 -40.33 2.01
N VAL A 265 -31.93 -40.03 2.85
CA VAL A 265 -30.62 -40.67 2.81
C VAL A 265 -30.75 -42.10 3.33
N MET A 266 -30.59 -43.09 2.46
CA MET A 266 -30.77 -44.50 2.83
C MET A 266 -29.49 -45.15 3.34
N ALA A 267 -28.36 -44.76 2.75
CA ALA A 267 -27.03 -45.25 3.09
C ALA A 267 -25.99 -44.31 2.47
N PHE A 268 -24.81 -44.22 3.07
CA PHE A 268 -23.68 -43.50 2.50
C PHE A 268 -22.36 -44.19 2.81
N SER A 269 -21.36 -43.91 1.99
CA SER A 269 -19.97 -44.37 2.14
C SER A 269 -19.03 -43.20 1.89
N GLU A 270 -17.72 -43.45 1.88
CA GLU A 270 -16.73 -42.42 1.49
C GLU A 270 -16.93 -41.92 0.06
N ASN A 271 -17.45 -42.76 -0.84
CA ASN A 271 -17.49 -42.47 -2.28
C ASN A 271 -18.90 -42.18 -2.83
N ALA A 272 -19.95 -42.67 -2.19
CA ALA A 272 -21.31 -42.61 -2.73
C ALA A 272 -22.39 -42.47 -1.66
N VAL A 273 -23.51 -41.85 -2.05
CA VAL A 273 -24.72 -41.66 -1.25
C VAL A 273 -25.91 -42.25 -2.00
N SER A 274 -26.66 -43.11 -1.31
CA SER A 274 -27.88 -43.74 -1.81
C SER A 274 -29.10 -43.01 -1.26
N LEU A 275 -29.97 -42.56 -2.16
CA LEU A 275 -31.12 -41.73 -1.86
C LEU A 275 -32.41 -42.40 -2.30
N ARG A 276 -33.46 -42.26 -1.50
CA ARG A 276 -34.82 -42.67 -1.86
C ARG A 276 -35.70 -41.46 -2.03
N ASN A 277 -36.37 -41.33 -3.18
CA ASN A 277 -37.32 -40.24 -3.38
C ASN A 277 -38.54 -40.45 -2.48
N VAL A 278 -38.90 -39.45 -1.68
CA VAL A 278 -39.99 -39.53 -0.69
C VAL A 278 -41.35 -39.66 -1.39
N LYS A 279 -41.53 -38.99 -2.54
CA LYS A 279 -42.78 -38.99 -3.31
C LYS A 279 -42.94 -40.23 -4.18
N PHE A 280 -41.84 -40.81 -4.64
CA PHE A 280 -41.82 -42.01 -5.47
C PHE A 280 -40.85 -43.07 -4.90
N PRO A 281 -41.20 -43.76 -3.80
CA PRO A 281 -40.27 -44.62 -3.04
C PRO A 281 -39.71 -45.83 -3.80
N LEU A 282 -40.29 -46.18 -4.95
CA LEU A 282 -39.81 -47.24 -5.84
C LEU A 282 -38.56 -46.80 -6.65
N PHE A 283 -38.24 -45.51 -6.67
CA PHE A 283 -37.11 -44.96 -7.41
C PHE A 283 -36.05 -44.45 -6.44
N GLY A 284 -34.99 -45.23 -6.28
CA GLY A 284 -33.76 -44.82 -5.63
C GLY A 284 -32.78 -44.22 -6.64
N LYS A 285 -31.89 -43.36 -6.17
CA LYS A 285 -30.76 -42.87 -6.95
C LYS A 285 -29.51 -42.91 -6.11
N GLU A 286 -28.43 -43.40 -6.71
CA GLU A 286 -27.09 -43.34 -6.15
C GLU A 286 -26.32 -42.22 -6.85
N MET A 287 -25.52 -41.49 -6.11
CA MET A 287 -24.63 -40.46 -6.63
C MET A 287 -23.33 -40.41 -5.84
N SER A 288 -22.30 -39.79 -6.41
CA SER A 288 -21.05 -39.61 -5.68
C SER A 288 -21.30 -38.73 -4.45
N ARG A 289 -20.50 -38.93 -3.40
CA ARG A 289 -20.58 -38.11 -2.19
C ARG A 289 -20.32 -36.64 -2.50
N THR A 290 -19.35 -36.36 -3.36
CA THR A 290 -19.02 -35.01 -3.81
C THR A 290 -20.19 -34.34 -4.51
N ASP A 291 -20.82 -35.02 -5.49
CA ASP A 291 -21.98 -34.48 -6.22
C ASP A 291 -23.16 -34.26 -5.28
N PHE A 292 -23.35 -35.14 -4.29
CA PHE A 292 -24.41 -34.99 -3.30
C PHE A 292 -24.20 -33.75 -2.44
N GLU A 293 -23.00 -33.56 -1.89
CA GLU A 293 -22.64 -32.39 -1.07
C GLU A 293 -22.75 -31.07 -1.85
N GLU A 294 -22.40 -31.07 -3.15
CA GLU A 294 -22.63 -29.93 -4.04
C GLU A 294 -24.13 -29.63 -4.20
N LYS A 295 -24.95 -30.65 -4.39
CA LYS A 295 -26.40 -30.48 -4.55
C LYS A 295 -27.11 -30.04 -3.29
N LEU A 296 -26.62 -30.41 -2.11
CA LEU A 296 -27.16 -29.90 -0.86
C LEU A 296 -27.07 -28.36 -0.79
N ARG A 297 -26.00 -27.78 -1.34
CA ARG A 297 -25.78 -26.31 -1.38
C ARG A 297 -26.74 -25.57 -2.30
N GLU A 298 -27.32 -26.25 -3.28
CA GLU A 298 -28.22 -25.63 -4.27
C GLU A 298 -29.58 -25.24 -3.66
N ASN A 299 -29.97 -25.83 -2.53
CA ASN A 299 -31.28 -25.62 -1.92
C ASN A 299 -31.17 -25.23 -0.43
N PRO A 300 -31.56 -24.00 -0.03
CA PRO A 300 -31.54 -23.55 1.36
C PRO A 300 -32.40 -24.38 2.32
N ALA A 301 -33.33 -25.20 1.81
CA ALA A 301 -34.09 -26.14 2.62
C ALA A 301 -33.22 -27.26 3.24
N ASN A 302 -31.95 -27.37 2.85
CA ASN A 302 -30.97 -28.28 3.44
C ASN A 302 -30.13 -27.62 4.55
N ASP A 303 -30.32 -26.32 4.83
CA ASP A 303 -29.47 -25.56 5.75
C ASP A 303 -29.47 -26.12 7.18
N HIS A 304 -30.47 -26.91 7.58
CA HIS A 304 -30.52 -27.62 8.86
C HIS A 304 -29.40 -28.65 9.04
N LEU A 305 -28.72 -29.04 7.97
CA LEU A 305 -27.60 -29.98 7.98
C LEU A 305 -26.24 -29.27 8.07
N LYS A 306 -26.20 -27.92 8.03
CA LYS A 306 -24.96 -27.16 8.15
C LYS A 306 -24.42 -27.24 9.58
N VAL A 307 -23.16 -27.62 9.70
CA VAL A 307 -22.40 -27.57 10.95
C VAL A 307 -21.08 -26.83 10.74
N ILE A 308 -20.59 -26.16 11.78
CA ILE A 308 -19.23 -25.59 11.82
C ILE A 308 -18.30 -26.72 12.28
N VAL A 309 -17.27 -27.03 11.50
CA VAL A 309 -16.28 -28.04 11.90
C VAL A 309 -15.40 -27.45 12.99
N THR A 310 -15.55 -27.94 14.23
CA THR A 310 -14.62 -27.66 15.32
C THR A 310 -13.37 -28.53 15.18
N GLU A 311 -12.23 -28.11 15.75
CA GLU A 311 -10.97 -28.89 15.71
C GLU A 311 -11.14 -30.35 16.19
N SER A 312 -12.10 -30.58 17.09
CA SER A 312 -12.48 -31.92 17.56
C SER A 312 -13.06 -32.85 16.47
N GLN A 313 -13.69 -32.32 15.41
CA GLN A 313 -14.27 -33.10 14.30
C GLN A 313 -13.28 -33.28 13.13
N LYS A 314 -12.18 -32.53 13.09
CA LYS A 314 -11.10 -32.67 12.10
C LYS A 314 -10.36 -34.03 12.23
N ARG A 315 -10.46 -34.68 13.39
CA ARG A 315 -9.81 -35.96 13.72
C ARG A 315 -10.45 -37.21 13.10
N GLU A 316 -11.65 -37.14 12.52
CA GLU A 316 -12.39 -38.33 12.07
C GLU A 316 -12.46 -38.55 10.55
N THR A 317 -11.61 -37.89 9.75
CA THR A 317 -11.44 -38.24 8.32
C THR A 317 -9.97 -38.60 8.04
N PRO A 318 -9.64 -39.80 7.53
CA PRO A 318 -8.25 -40.12 7.21
C PRO A 318 -7.88 -39.39 5.92
N ALA A 319 -7.18 -38.26 6.05
CA ALA A 319 -6.38 -37.73 4.94
C ALA A 319 -5.17 -38.67 4.74
N GLU A 320 -4.83 -38.96 3.49
CA GLU A 320 -3.54 -39.60 3.19
C GLU A 320 -2.44 -38.79 3.86
N LYS A 321 -1.70 -39.43 4.79
CA LYS A 321 -0.63 -38.78 5.54
C LYS A 321 0.38 -38.19 4.55
N GLN A 322 0.51 -36.86 4.57
CA GLN A 322 1.60 -36.20 3.86
C GLN A 322 2.94 -36.77 4.39
N PRO A 323 3.95 -36.97 3.52
CA PRO A 323 5.25 -37.44 3.96
C PRO A 323 5.88 -36.41 4.90
N ASP A 324 6.61 -36.91 5.90
CA ASP A 324 7.34 -36.04 6.82
C ASP A 324 8.31 -35.12 6.05
N SER A 325 8.31 -33.85 6.41
CA SER A 325 9.14 -32.84 5.75
C SER A 325 9.48 -31.71 6.72
N ILE A 326 10.56 -30.97 6.43
CA ILE A 326 10.99 -29.85 7.23
C ILE A 326 11.54 -28.74 6.34
N THR A 327 11.16 -27.51 6.63
CA THR A 327 11.72 -26.30 6.01
C THR A 327 12.13 -25.32 7.09
N PHE A 328 13.20 -24.58 6.84
CA PHE A 328 13.76 -23.58 7.74
C PHE A 328 14.02 -22.31 6.94
N SER A 329 13.72 -21.16 7.53
CA SER A 329 13.99 -19.86 6.92
C SER A 329 14.31 -18.83 8.00
N ILE A 330 15.22 -17.91 7.69
CA ILE A 330 15.55 -16.76 8.52
C ILE A 330 14.76 -15.56 7.97
N GLY A 331 13.86 -15.01 8.78
CA GLY A 331 13.06 -13.84 8.39
C GLY A 331 13.82 -12.53 8.56
N PHE A 332 14.72 -12.46 9.54
CA PHE A 332 15.54 -11.28 9.84
C PHE A 332 16.76 -11.70 10.66
N SER A 333 17.93 -11.10 10.42
CA SER A 333 19.10 -11.27 11.30
C SER A 333 19.90 -9.97 11.41
N GLU A 334 20.35 -9.65 12.62
CA GLU A 334 21.33 -8.59 12.90
C GLU A 334 22.78 -9.04 12.62
N HIS A 335 23.03 -10.30 12.24
CA HIS A 335 24.37 -10.84 12.03
C HIS A 335 24.82 -10.71 10.56
N PRO A 336 26.01 -10.13 10.26
CA PRO A 336 26.49 -9.88 8.88
C PRO A 336 26.76 -11.12 8.03
N ALA A 337 26.60 -12.32 8.59
CA ALA A 337 26.63 -13.56 7.81
C ALA A 337 25.40 -13.68 6.89
N PHE A 338 24.31 -12.97 7.20
CA PHE A 338 23.03 -13.09 6.49
C PHE A 338 22.70 -11.89 5.59
N TYR A 339 23.63 -10.96 5.41
CA TYR A 339 23.49 -9.83 4.49
C TYR A 339 24.84 -9.37 3.95
N ASP A 340 24.88 -8.83 2.73
CA ASP A 340 26.10 -8.21 2.22
C ASP A 340 26.33 -6.79 2.77
N ARG A 341 27.43 -6.16 2.35
CA ARG A 341 27.78 -4.78 2.74
C ARG A 341 26.77 -3.72 2.27
N GLU A 342 25.89 -4.06 1.33
CA GLU A 342 24.80 -3.22 0.83
C GLU A 342 23.47 -3.54 1.53
N LEU A 343 23.50 -4.41 2.56
CA LEU A 343 22.35 -4.90 3.33
C LEU A 343 21.34 -5.71 2.51
N ASN A 344 21.76 -6.33 1.40
CA ASN A 344 20.93 -7.30 0.70
C ASN A 344 20.97 -8.64 1.46
N ASP A 345 19.80 -9.25 1.68
CA ASP A 345 19.69 -10.56 2.32
C ASP A 345 20.50 -11.61 1.55
N ARG A 346 21.26 -12.42 2.28
CA ARG A 346 22.02 -13.57 1.76
C ARG A 346 21.87 -14.73 2.72
N TYR A 347 21.77 -15.94 2.18
CA TYR A 347 21.74 -17.18 2.99
C TYR A 347 20.56 -17.25 3.99
N THR A 348 19.39 -16.72 3.62
CA THR A 348 18.17 -16.72 4.45
C THR A 348 17.25 -17.92 4.23
N ASP A 349 17.37 -18.60 3.08
CA ASP A 349 16.70 -19.87 2.77
C ASP A 349 17.71 -21.03 2.87
N LEU A 350 17.80 -21.63 4.07
CA LEU A 350 18.74 -22.73 4.35
C LEU A 350 17.99 -24.02 4.61
N SER A 351 18.63 -25.16 4.35
CA SER A 351 18.15 -26.42 4.92
C SER A 351 18.17 -26.34 6.45
N PHE A 352 17.28 -27.07 7.13
CA PHE A 352 17.26 -27.07 8.59
C PHE A 352 18.61 -27.53 9.18
N ALA A 353 19.22 -28.56 8.60
CA ALA A 353 20.54 -29.06 9.01
C ALA A 353 21.61 -27.97 8.93
N LEU A 354 21.65 -27.24 7.80
CA LEU A 354 22.60 -26.15 7.59
C LEU A 354 22.33 -24.96 8.52
N GLY A 355 21.07 -24.56 8.67
CA GLY A 355 20.66 -23.50 9.58
C GLY A 355 21.04 -23.80 11.03
N ASN A 356 20.72 -25.00 11.53
CA ASN A 356 21.09 -25.45 12.88
C ASN A 356 22.62 -25.41 13.06
N ARG A 357 23.39 -25.91 12.09
CA ARG A 357 24.85 -25.94 12.17
C ARG A 357 25.48 -24.55 12.13
N LEU A 358 25.04 -23.70 11.21
CA LEU A 358 25.59 -22.35 11.02
C LEU A 358 25.31 -21.48 12.26
N LEU A 359 24.06 -21.47 12.75
CA LEU A 359 23.70 -20.69 13.94
C LEU A 359 24.51 -21.12 15.17
N GLY A 360 24.74 -22.42 15.36
CA GLY A 360 25.59 -22.91 16.45
C GLY A 360 27.06 -22.48 16.33
N ILE A 361 27.62 -22.46 15.12
CA ILE A 361 28.98 -21.96 14.87
C ILE A 361 29.08 -20.46 15.18
N LEU A 362 28.12 -19.68 14.69
CA LEU A 362 28.08 -18.23 14.90
C LEU A 362 27.88 -17.89 16.38
N ASP A 363 27.00 -18.60 17.09
CA ASP A 363 26.76 -18.42 18.52
C ASP A 363 28.02 -18.69 19.34
N GLU A 364 28.64 -19.87 19.18
CA GLU A 364 29.82 -20.24 19.93
C GLU A 364 30.97 -19.25 19.70
N LYS A 365 31.16 -18.83 18.44
CA LYS A 365 32.19 -17.85 18.07
C LYS A 365 31.91 -16.50 18.72
N GLN A 366 30.73 -15.92 18.50
CA GLN A 366 30.37 -14.60 19.02
C GLN A 366 30.41 -14.59 20.56
N HIS A 367 29.93 -15.66 21.20
CA HIS A 367 29.99 -15.82 22.65
C HIS A 367 31.44 -15.82 23.17
N ARG A 368 32.34 -16.56 22.50
CA ARG A 368 33.77 -16.59 22.85
C ARG A 368 34.45 -15.24 22.66
N GLU A 369 34.13 -14.53 21.58
CA GLU A 369 34.71 -13.21 21.29
C GLU A 369 34.25 -12.13 22.27
N ARG A 370 33.02 -12.24 22.78
CA ARG A 370 32.49 -11.37 23.85
C ARG A 370 33.17 -11.59 25.21
N GLN A 371 33.71 -12.77 25.47
CA GLN A 371 34.46 -13.06 26.71
C GLN A 371 35.88 -12.45 26.70
N ASP A 372 36.37 -12.03 25.54
CA ASP A 372 37.67 -11.38 25.39
C ASP A 372 37.51 -9.85 25.37
N GLU A 373 37.68 -9.21 26.54
CA GLU A 373 37.56 -7.75 26.71
C GLU A 373 38.48 -6.96 25.76
N SER A 374 39.54 -7.57 25.23
CA SER A 374 40.46 -6.91 24.29
C SER A 374 39.90 -6.76 22.87
N LYS A 375 38.88 -7.54 22.49
CA LYS A 375 38.30 -7.54 21.14
C LYS A 375 37.20 -6.50 20.92
N SER A 376 36.68 -5.88 21.97
CA SER A 376 35.61 -4.86 21.89
C SER A 376 34.39 -5.28 21.05
N VAL A 377 34.04 -6.57 21.07
CA VAL A 377 32.88 -7.12 20.34
C VAL A 377 31.59 -6.69 21.05
N GLY A 378 30.57 -6.30 20.27
CA GLY A 378 29.28 -5.79 20.75
C GLY A 378 28.41 -6.80 21.53
N TRP A 379 27.11 -6.50 21.65
CA TRP A 379 26.13 -7.41 22.27
C TRP A 379 25.74 -8.58 21.33
N TYR A 380 24.80 -9.45 21.73
CA TYR A 380 24.26 -10.54 20.89
C TYR A 380 23.51 -10.00 19.67
N HIS A 381 23.46 -10.78 18.58
CA HIS A 381 22.74 -10.44 17.35
C HIS A 381 21.42 -11.19 17.25
N LYS A 382 20.30 -10.47 17.18
CA LYS A 382 18.96 -11.07 17.12
C LYS A 382 18.68 -11.65 15.74
N THR A 383 18.20 -12.88 15.70
CA THR A 383 17.85 -13.58 14.46
C THR A 383 16.48 -14.24 14.59
N ASP A 384 15.52 -13.79 13.79
CA ASP A 384 14.17 -14.36 13.74
C ASP A 384 14.14 -15.51 12.72
N PHE A 385 13.55 -16.64 13.10
CA PHE A 385 13.49 -17.83 12.27
C PHE A 385 12.12 -18.52 12.32
N VAL A 386 11.82 -19.26 11.27
CA VAL A 386 10.61 -20.08 11.15
C VAL A 386 11.00 -21.49 10.75
N ILE A 387 10.47 -22.48 11.48
CA ILE A 387 10.54 -23.91 11.12
C ILE A 387 9.12 -24.35 10.78
N LYS A 388 8.91 -24.91 9.59
CA LYS A 388 7.68 -25.62 9.24
C LYS A 388 8.01 -27.10 9.07
N ALA A 389 7.27 -27.95 9.76
CA ALA A 389 7.43 -29.40 9.73
C ALA A 389 6.11 -30.08 9.41
N VAL A 390 6.17 -31.19 8.68
CA VAL A 390 5.10 -32.18 8.62
C VAL A 390 5.59 -33.37 9.45
N ILE A 391 4.87 -33.71 10.50
CA ILE A 391 5.20 -34.83 11.40
C ILE A 391 3.99 -35.74 11.46
N ASP A 392 4.17 -37.00 11.06
CA ASP A 392 3.11 -38.01 11.06
C ASP A 392 1.89 -37.65 10.17
N GLY A 393 2.10 -36.74 9.21
CA GLY A 393 1.07 -36.18 8.31
C GLY A 393 0.37 -34.93 8.82
N GLU A 394 0.76 -34.40 9.98
CA GLU A 394 0.24 -33.14 10.54
C GLU A 394 1.24 -31.99 10.34
N GLU A 395 0.75 -30.84 9.86
CA GLU A 395 1.55 -29.62 9.71
C GLU A 395 1.76 -28.94 11.06
N PHE A 396 3.00 -28.56 11.34
CA PHE A 396 3.43 -27.86 12.54
C PHE A 396 4.34 -26.69 12.16
N SER A 397 4.12 -25.51 12.76
CA SER A 397 4.96 -24.33 12.58
C SER A 397 5.53 -23.89 13.93
N TYR A 398 6.81 -23.56 13.94
CA TYR A 398 7.51 -23.00 15.09
C TYR A 398 8.22 -21.72 14.67
N ASP A 399 7.80 -20.61 15.27
CA ASP A 399 8.38 -19.29 15.09
C ASP A 399 9.20 -18.95 16.33
N GLY A 400 10.46 -18.56 16.13
CA GLY A 400 11.40 -18.32 17.23
C GLY A 400 12.36 -17.17 16.96
N ARG A 401 13.00 -16.69 18.03
CA ARG A 401 14.09 -15.73 17.97
C ARG A 401 15.32 -16.32 18.63
N PHE A 402 16.39 -16.40 17.87
CA PHE A 402 17.69 -16.90 18.28
C PHE A 402 18.66 -15.73 18.48
N ASP A 403 19.27 -15.62 19.65
CA ASP A 403 20.19 -14.52 20.00
C ASP A 403 21.66 -14.98 19.82
N ILE A 404 22.22 -14.73 18.63
CA ILE A 404 23.58 -15.18 18.29
C ILE A 404 24.62 -14.52 19.21
N GLY A 405 25.32 -15.33 20.00
CA GLY A 405 26.38 -14.95 20.92
C GLY A 405 25.96 -14.99 22.38
N ASP A 406 24.79 -15.52 22.72
CA ASP A 406 24.35 -15.74 24.10
C ASP A 406 24.97 -17.00 24.73
N GLY A 407 25.46 -17.93 23.91
CA GLY A 407 26.11 -19.17 24.32
C GLY A 407 25.15 -20.32 24.60
N GLU A 408 23.89 -20.24 24.14
CA GLU A 408 22.90 -21.31 24.29
C GLU A 408 23.16 -22.52 23.38
N GLY A 409 24.04 -22.39 22.37
CA GLY A 409 24.45 -23.49 21.50
C GLY A 409 23.81 -23.42 20.11
N ASP A 410 23.37 -24.56 19.57
CA ASP A 410 22.69 -24.59 18.27
C ASP A 410 21.18 -24.35 18.37
N LEU A 411 20.50 -24.29 17.22
CA LEU A 411 19.07 -24.00 17.15
C LEU A 411 18.23 -25.02 17.94
N ILE A 412 18.62 -26.30 17.90
CA ILE A 412 17.97 -27.36 18.66
C ILE A 412 18.17 -27.16 20.17
N ALA A 413 19.38 -26.79 20.61
CA ALA A 413 19.65 -26.49 22.02
C ALA A 413 18.81 -25.32 22.53
N HIS A 414 18.73 -24.23 21.76
CA HIS A 414 17.88 -23.07 22.07
C HIS A 414 16.40 -23.45 22.20
N ILE A 415 15.85 -24.18 21.22
CA ILE A 415 14.45 -24.64 21.26
C ILE A 415 14.22 -25.57 22.46
N ARG A 416 15.17 -26.46 22.77
CA ARG A 416 15.10 -27.34 23.94
C ARG A 416 15.07 -26.55 25.24
N ASN A 417 15.93 -25.55 25.40
CA ASN A 417 15.95 -24.69 26.58
C ASN A 417 14.59 -24.03 26.80
N PHE A 418 13.95 -23.53 25.73
CA PHE A 418 12.61 -22.96 25.81
C PHE A 418 11.56 -23.96 26.36
N TYR A 419 11.50 -25.17 25.80
CA TYR A 419 10.52 -26.18 26.24
C TYR A 419 10.82 -26.68 27.66
N GLU A 420 12.09 -26.90 28.00
CA GLU A 420 12.49 -27.32 29.36
C GLU A 420 12.18 -26.25 30.40
N TYR A 421 12.47 -24.98 30.09
CA TYR A 421 12.15 -23.85 30.96
C TYR A 421 10.63 -23.68 31.12
N SER A 422 9.88 -23.77 30.03
CA SER A 422 8.41 -23.61 30.04
C SER A 422 7.69 -24.73 30.80
N LEU A 423 8.27 -25.93 30.80
CA LEU A 423 7.77 -27.09 31.56
C LEU A 423 8.31 -27.16 32.99
N SER A 424 9.27 -26.31 33.35
CA SER A 424 9.82 -26.24 34.70
C SER A 424 8.76 -25.75 35.70
N PRO A 425 8.72 -26.30 36.93
CA PRO A 425 7.88 -25.77 38.00
C PRO A 425 8.10 -24.28 38.31
N ASP A 426 9.28 -23.75 37.96
CA ASP A 426 9.68 -22.37 38.20
C ASP A 426 9.30 -21.41 37.06
N CYS A 427 8.57 -21.89 36.03
CA CYS A 427 8.13 -21.06 34.91
C CYS A 427 7.21 -19.91 35.42
N PRO A 428 7.59 -18.64 35.20
CA PRO A 428 6.89 -17.48 35.76
C PRO A 428 5.51 -17.27 35.13
N PHE A 429 5.23 -17.92 34.00
CA PHE A 429 3.97 -17.84 33.27
C PHE A 429 2.91 -18.84 33.77
N ILE A 430 3.28 -19.83 34.58
CA ILE A 430 2.34 -20.82 35.14
C ILE A 430 1.14 -20.16 35.87
N PRO A 431 1.33 -19.14 36.72
CA PRO A 431 0.21 -18.45 37.35
C PRO A 431 -0.74 -17.78 36.35
N GLU A 432 -0.22 -17.31 35.23
CA GLU A 432 -1.01 -16.65 34.17
C GLU A 432 -1.79 -17.68 33.37
N TRP A 433 -1.17 -18.79 32.98
CA TRP A 433 -1.87 -19.89 32.28
C TRP A 433 -3.00 -20.48 33.13
N LYS A 434 -2.80 -20.64 34.44
CA LYS A 434 -3.87 -21.10 35.34
C LYS A 434 -5.01 -20.11 35.49
N ARG A 435 -4.79 -18.81 35.30
CA ARG A 435 -5.88 -17.80 35.32
C ARG A 435 -6.81 -17.92 34.11
N GLN A 436 -6.32 -18.46 33.00
CA GLN A 436 -7.11 -18.69 31.79
C GLN A 436 -8.03 -19.93 31.89
N GLY A 437 -7.89 -20.73 32.95
CA GLY A 437 -8.70 -21.91 33.22
C GLY A 437 -7.89 -23.20 33.27
N GLU A 438 -8.41 -24.21 33.97
CA GLU A 438 -7.73 -25.51 34.14
C GLU A 438 -7.63 -26.30 32.83
N ASP A 439 -8.60 -26.14 31.93
CA ASP A 439 -8.58 -26.80 30.62
C ASP A 439 -7.52 -26.18 29.70
N TYR A 440 -7.46 -24.83 29.63
CA TYR A 440 -6.39 -24.12 28.93
C TYR A 440 -5.00 -24.49 29.48
N TYR A 441 -4.84 -24.49 30.80
CA TYR A 441 -3.56 -24.86 31.42
C TYR A 441 -3.15 -26.30 31.07
N ARG A 442 -4.10 -27.23 31.01
CA ARG A 442 -3.85 -28.62 30.63
C ARG A 442 -3.47 -28.75 29.16
N GLU A 443 -4.25 -28.17 28.26
CA GLU A 443 -4.01 -28.19 26.82
C GLU A 443 -2.67 -27.52 26.46
N HIS A 444 -2.36 -26.39 27.11
CA HIS A 444 -1.09 -25.69 26.94
C HIS A 444 0.10 -26.55 27.41
N LEU A 445 -0.01 -27.23 28.55
CA LEU A 445 1.02 -28.17 28.99
C LEU A 445 1.14 -29.39 28.08
N GLU A 446 0.04 -29.88 27.52
CA GLU A 446 0.06 -30.97 26.54
C GLU A 446 0.77 -30.55 25.25
N SER A 447 0.55 -29.33 24.77
CA SER A 447 1.28 -28.76 23.63
C SER A 447 2.78 -28.61 23.92
N LEU A 448 3.16 -28.08 25.09
CA LEU A 448 4.57 -27.97 25.48
C LEU A 448 5.25 -29.34 25.61
N ARG A 449 4.54 -30.34 26.14
CA ARG A 449 5.04 -31.72 26.21
C ARG A 449 5.17 -32.33 24.83
N TRP A 450 4.23 -32.09 23.93
CA TRP A 450 4.35 -32.54 22.55
C TRP A 450 5.57 -31.92 21.86
N GLY A 451 5.83 -30.62 22.06
CA GLY A 451 7.03 -29.97 21.54
C GLY A 451 8.33 -30.60 22.07
N ARG A 452 8.37 -30.93 23.37
CA ARG A 452 9.50 -31.63 24.01
C ARG A 452 9.66 -33.08 23.53
N ASP A 453 8.57 -33.84 23.48
CA ASP A 453 8.59 -35.29 23.33
C ASP A 453 8.48 -35.74 21.86
N VAL A 454 8.05 -34.86 20.95
CA VAL A 454 7.82 -35.16 19.51
C VAL A 454 8.61 -34.23 18.61
N PHE A 455 8.42 -32.91 18.72
CA PHE A 455 9.05 -31.95 17.80
C PHE A 455 10.58 -31.91 17.95
N ILE A 456 11.12 -31.85 19.16
CA ILE A 456 12.57 -31.83 19.37
C ILE A 456 13.25 -33.12 18.84
N PRO A 457 12.77 -34.33 19.16
CA PRO A 457 13.31 -35.57 18.57
C PRO A 457 13.19 -35.62 17.03
N PHE A 458 12.17 -34.97 16.46
CA PHE A 458 12.06 -34.83 15.00
C PHE A 458 13.18 -33.93 14.46
N LEU A 459 13.42 -32.76 15.05
CA LEU A 459 14.53 -31.88 14.66
C LEU A 459 15.89 -32.59 14.74
N GLU A 460 16.13 -33.37 15.79
CA GLU A 460 17.38 -34.13 15.97
C GLU A 460 17.66 -35.11 14.81
N GLN A 461 16.60 -35.66 14.17
CA GLN A 461 16.71 -36.55 13.02
C GLN A 461 17.05 -35.83 11.72
N HIS A 462 16.89 -34.51 11.66
CA HIS A 462 17.11 -33.68 10.48
C HIS A 462 18.41 -32.85 10.55
N THR A 463 19.42 -33.33 11.28
CA THR A 463 20.69 -32.62 11.50
C THR A 463 21.82 -32.99 10.53
N GLU A 464 21.60 -33.97 9.65
CA GLU A 464 22.62 -34.43 8.68
C GLU A 464 22.74 -33.45 7.50
N LEU A 465 23.96 -32.93 7.27
CA LEU A 465 24.24 -32.03 6.15
C LEU A 465 24.35 -32.80 4.83
N THR A 466 23.74 -32.28 3.78
CA THR A 466 23.98 -32.77 2.41
C THR A 466 25.32 -32.25 1.87
N PRO A 467 25.90 -32.86 0.82
CA PRO A 467 27.11 -32.33 0.17
C PRO A 467 26.94 -30.88 -0.32
N GLU A 468 25.73 -30.51 -0.73
CA GLU A 468 25.35 -29.14 -1.09
C GLU A 468 25.38 -28.21 0.12
N ASP A 469 24.87 -28.66 1.28
CA ASP A 469 24.94 -27.91 2.54
C ASP A 469 26.38 -27.72 3.01
N GLU A 470 27.23 -28.76 2.91
CA GLU A 470 28.65 -28.66 3.27
C GLU A 470 29.40 -27.63 2.42
N LYS A 471 29.10 -27.61 1.11
CA LYS A 471 29.67 -26.63 0.18
C LYS A 471 29.19 -25.21 0.52
N LEU A 472 27.89 -25.04 0.75
CA LEU A 472 27.31 -23.73 1.06
C LEU A 472 27.81 -23.21 2.42
N LEU A 473 27.96 -24.10 3.41
CA LEU A 473 28.59 -23.75 4.70
C LEU A 473 30.01 -23.25 4.51
N ALA A 474 30.82 -23.92 3.69
CA ALA A 474 32.19 -23.48 3.40
C ALA A 474 32.19 -22.10 2.70
N GLU A 475 31.31 -21.88 1.72
CA GLU A 475 31.17 -20.59 1.03
C GLU A 475 30.78 -19.45 2.00
N ILE A 476 29.87 -19.72 2.96
CA ILE A 476 29.51 -18.73 3.99
C ILE A 476 30.71 -18.41 4.87
N MET A 477 31.41 -19.44 5.37
CA MET A 477 32.56 -19.25 6.26
C MET A 477 33.76 -18.59 5.56
N GLU A 478 33.90 -18.68 4.24
CA GLU A 478 34.93 -17.92 3.50
C GLU A 478 34.73 -16.39 3.59
N THR A 479 33.50 -15.92 3.87
CA THR A 479 33.20 -14.48 4.04
C THR A 479 33.45 -13.96 5.46
N GLU A 480 33.89 -14.82 6.37
CA GLU A 480 34.05 -14.53 7.81
C GLU A 480 34.93 -13.30 8.10
N ASP A 481 36.05 -13.13 7.36
CA ASP A 481 36.98 -12.02 7.54
C ASP A 481 36.39 -10.65 7.13
N ASP A 482 35.26 -10.65 6.44
CA ASP A 482 34.61 -9.45 5.91
C ASP A 482 33.43 -8.95 6.75
N TRP A 483 32.90 -9.76 7.68
CA TRP A 483 31.68 -9.47 8.46
C TRP A 483 31.79 -8.25 9.38
N PHE A 484 32.97 -7.96 9.93
CA PHE A 484 33.16 -6.90 10.94
C PHE A 484 34.30 -5.93 10.63
N ARG A 485 34.78 -5.89 9.38
CA ARG A 485 35.91 -5.05 8.98
C ARG A 485 35.53 -3.57 8.89
N VAL A 486 36.11 -2.73 9.77
CA VAL A 486 36.00 -1.26 9.70
C VAL A 486 36.81 -0.73 8.51
N PRO A 487 36.33 0.25 7.72
CA PRO A 487 37.11 0.84 6.63
C PRO A 487 38.36 1.50 7.22
N ALA A 488 39.55 0.97 6.90
CA ALA A 488 40.79 1.58 7.34
C ALA A 488 41.06 2.86 6.54
N ASP A 489 41.40 3.93 7.25
CA ASP A 489 41.96 5.17 6.70
C ASP A 489 43.14 4.88 5.76
N LYS A 490 43.17 5.64 4.66
CA LYS A 490 44.20 5.59 3.64
C LYS A 490 45.59 5.87 4.23
N GLU A 491 46.53 4.92 4.14
CA GLU A 491 47.93 5.24 3.85
C GLU A 491 48.75 4.02 3.33
N ASN A 492 49.41 4.27 2.20
CA ASN A 492 50.56 3.57 1.57
C ASN A 492 50.53 2.06 1.33
N ASP A 493 50.35 1.66 0.05
CA ASP A 493 51.47 1.09 -0.71
C ASP A 493 51.29 1.26 -2.24
N LEU A 494 52.40 1.60 -2.90
CA LEU A 494 52.51 1.99 -4.31
C LEU A 494 52.71 0.79 -5.26
N ALA A 495 51.80 0.63 -6.24
CA ALA A 495 51.95 0.26 -7.68
C ALA A 495 52.89 -0.90 -8.14
N PRO A 496 52.58 -1.64 -9.25
CA PRO A 496 51.98 -1.10 -10.48
C PRO A 496 50.90 -1.92 -11.25
N ILE A 497 49.85 -1.18 -11.67
CA ILE A 497 49.22 -1.04 -13.01
C ILE A 497 48.80 -2.36 -13.75
N GLN A 498 47.52 -2.78 -13.76
CA GLN A 498 46.29 -2.31 -14.48
C GLN A 498 46.02 -3.06 -15.81
N PRO A 499 44.75 -3.21 -16.27
CA PRO A 499 43.79 -2.12 -16.63
C PRO A 499 42.49 -2.12 -15.79
N GLU A 500 42.15 -1.01 -15.14
CA GLU A 500 41.20 0.05 -15.57
C GLU A 500 39.71 -0.34 -15.49
N GLN A 501 39.04 0.06 -14.39
CA GLN A 501 37.60 0.34 -14.37
C GLN A 501 37.40 1.87 -14.30
N PRO A 502 36.39 2.43 -14.99
CA PRO A 502 36.22 3.86 -15.13
C PRO A 502 35.75 4.51 -13.83
N THR A 503 36.44 5.57 -13.39
CA THR A 503 36.03 6.41 -12.26
C THR A 503 34.93 7.38 -12.69
N ASN A 504 33.81 7.43 -11.95
CA ASN A 504 32.63 8.24 -12.27
C ASN A 504 32.77 9.75 -11.95
N ASP A 505 33.98 10.19 -11.63
CA ASP A 505 34.29 11.60 -11.32
C ASP A 505 34.15 12.51 -12.54
N ASP A 506 34.11 11.93 -13.75
CA ASP A 506 33.87 12.63 -15.03
C ASP A 506 32.51 13.34 -15.09
N LEU A 507 31.54 12.89 -14.30
CA LEU A 507 30.17 13.40 -14.34
C LEU A 507 29.97 14.63 -13.44
N ILE A 508 30.80 14.84 -12.42
CA ILE A 508 30.61 15.90 -11.43
C ILE A 508 30.81 17.27 -12.09
N GLY A 509 29.82 18.17 -11.91
CA GLY A 509 29.79 19.48 -12.55
C GLY A 509 29.14 19.51 -13.94
N THR A 510 28.79 18.34 -14.51
CA THR A 510 28.10 18.26 -15.81
C THR A 510 26.67 18.77 -15.68
N GLU A 511 26.23 19.53 -16.69
CA GLU A 511 24.85 20.01 -16.78
C GLU A 511 24.03 19.12 -17.70
N LEU A 512 22.82 18.79 -17.29
CA LEU A 512 21.87 18.06 -18.10
C LEU A 512 20.46 18.63 -17.93
N THR A 513 19.62 18.39 -18.92
CA THR A 513 18.22 18.81 -18.89
C THR A 513 17.34 17.60 -18.63
N ILE A 514 16.51 17.67 -17.59
CA ILE A 514 15.51 16.65 -17.27
C ILE A 514 14.18 17.38 -17.06
N ASP A 515 13.08 16.90 -17.64
CA ASP A 515 11.74 17.48 -17.49
C ASP A 515 11.68 19.00 -17.75
N ASN A 516 12.41 19.45 -18.79
CA ASN A 516 12.48 20.86 -19.20
C ASN A 516 13.12 21.81 -18.15
N ARG A 517 13.89 21.24 -17.21
CA ARG A 517 14.66 21.94 -16.18
C ARG A 517 16.15 21.62 -16.32
N ARG A 518 16.99 22.60 -16.03
CA ARG A 518 18.45 22.45 -16.08
C ARG A 518 18.97 22.06 -14.72
N TYR A 519 19.77 21.01 -14.68
CA TYR A 519 20.37 20.47 -13.48
C TYR A 519 21.89 20.43 -13.63
N ARG A 520 22.61 20.69 -12.55
CA ARG A 520 24.06 20.49 -12.45
C ARG A 520 24.35 19.36 -11.47
N ILE A 521 25.12 18.36 -11.90
CA ILE A 521 25.56 17.27 -11.04
C ILE A 521 26.51 17.81 -9.97
N GLU A 522 26.21 17.53 -8.71
CA GLU A 522 27.00 17.96 -7.55
C GLU A 522 27.86 16.83 -7.00
N SER A 523 27.34 15.61 -6.99
CA SER A 523 28.06 14.44 -6.47
C SER A 523 27.56 13.17 -7.13
N VAL A 524 28.45 12.18 -7.17
CA VAL A 524 28.14 10.81 -7.57
C VAL A 524 28.56 9.89 -6.42
N GLY A 525 27.61 9.17 -5.85
CA GLY A 525 27.86 8.14 -4.84
C GLY A 525 28.62 6.98 -5.47
N GLY A 526 29.87 6.77 -5.04
CA GLY A 526 30.76 5.74 -5.59
C GLY A 526 30.29 4.29 -5.38
N ILE A 527 29.32 4.06 -4.49
CA ILE A 527 28.79 2.73 -4.15
C ILE A 527 27.30 2.63 -4.49
N SER A 528 26.48 3.61 -4.08
CA SER A 528 25.03 3.59 -4.36
C SER A 528 24.66 3.89 -5.81
N GLY A 529 25.61 4.42 -6.58
CA GLY A 529 25.39 4.94 -7.92
C GLY A 529 24.44 6.13 -7.94
N ASP A 530 24.18 6.82 -6.82
CA ASP A 530 23.30 7.98 -6.82
C ASP A 530 24.01 9.23 -7.32
N VAL A 531 23.35 10.01 -8.16
CA VAL A 531 23.82 11.26 -8.72
C VAL A 531 22.93 12.36 -8.15
N SER A 532 23.50 13.16 -7.24
CA SER A 532 22.82 14.33 -6.69
C SER A 532 22.99 15.51 -7.63
N MET A 533 21.90 16.23 -7.89
CA MET A 533 21.86 17.33 -8.85
C MET A 533 21.09 18.53 -8.30
N ARG A 534 21.64 19.71 -8.53
CA ARG A 534 21.02 20.99 -8.19
C ARG A 534 20.24 21.54 -9.38
N ASP A 535 18.98 21.92 -9.16
CA ASP A 535 18.20 22.68 -10.15
C ASP A 535 18.80 24.09 -10.32
N ILE A 536 19.28 24.39 -11.53
CA ILE A 536 19.86 25.67 -11.93
C ILE A 536 18.94 26.43 -12.92
N THR A 537 17.70 25.98 -13.12
CA THR A 537 16.77 26.55 -14.09
C THR A 537 16.53 28.04 -13.87
N PHE A 538 16.48 28.48 -12.60
CA PHE A 538 16.18 29.85 -12.20
C PHE A 538 17.37 30.56 -11.54
N GLN A 539 18.61 30.20 -11.87
CA GLN A 539 19.81 30.72 -11.19
C GLN A 539 19.95 32.27 -11.22
N ASN A 540 19.13 32.97 -12.01
CA ASN A 540 19.05 34.44 -12.11
C ASN A 540 17.65 35.04 -11.76
N GLU A 541 16.70 34.27 -11.24
CA GLU A 541 15.36 34.73 -10.85
C GLU A 541 14.99 34.28 -9.42
N ALA A 542 14.01 34.91 -8.78
CA ALA A 542 13.61 34.60 -7.40
C ALA A 542 12.84 33.25 -7.33
N GLY A 543 13.57 32.15 -7.15
CA GLY A 543 13.05 30.80 -6.90
C GLY A 543 14.00 29.96 -6.04
N PHE A 544 13.47 29.02 -5.25
CA PHE A 544 14.27 28.11 -4.43
C PHE A 544 14.72 26.90 -5.28
N PRO A 545 16.02 26.55 -5.31
CA PRO A 545 16.50 25.32 -5.95
C PRO A 545 15.88 24.09 -5.28
N VAL A 546 15.43 23.11 -6.08
CA VAL A 546 15.03 21.78 -5.59
C VAL A 546 16.14 20.81 -5.97
N ASN A 547 16.72 20.12 -4.98
CA ASN A 547 17.71 19.08 -5.23
C ASN A 547 17.01 17.82 -5.74
N ARG A 548 17.60 17.18 -6.74
CA ARG A 548 17.11 15.95 -7.39
C ARG A 548 18.20 14.89 -7.30
N VAL A 549 17.84 13.66 -6.94
CA VAL A 549 18.77 12.52 -6.88
C VAL A 549 18.29 11.49 -7.90
N GLU A 550 19.19 11.03 -8.75
CA GLU A 550 18.93 10.02 -9.78
C GLU A 550 19.99 8.90 -9.74
N LYS A 551 19.76 7.76 -10.42
CA LYS A 551 20.79 6.71 -10.53
C LYS A 551 21.78 6.98 -11.67
N ILE A 552 23.02 6.56 -11.51
CA ILE A 552 24.11 6.82 -12.45
C ILE A 552 23.90 6.11 -13.78
N GLY A 553 23.27 4.94 -13.80
CA GLY A 553 22.88 4.29 -15.04
C GLY A 553 21.84 5.09 -15.83
N TYR A 554 20.98 5.87 -15.16
CA TYR A 554 20.05 6.78 -15.82
C TYR A 554 20.78 8.05 -16.32
N VAL A 555 21.61 8.65 -15.47
CA VAL A 555 22.39 9.85 -15.83
C VAL A 555 23.40 9.57 -16.95
N ARG A 556 24.10 8.43 -16.94
CA ARG A 556 25.03 8.05 -18.02
C ARG A 556 24.30 7.83 -19.34
N ARG A 557 23.11 7.21 -19.33
CA ARG A 557 22.28 7.10 -20.56
C ARG A 557 21.87 8.47 -21.10
N LEU A 558 21.48 9.40 -20.24
CA LEU A 558 21.18 10.78 -20.65
C LEU A 558 22.40 11.52 -21.21
N LEU A 559 23.59 11.28 -20.65
CA LEU A 559 24.84 11.90 -21.08
C LEU A 559 25.44 11.27 -22.34
N GLU A 560 25.34 9.95 -22.50
CA GLU A 560 25.69 9.25 -23.75
C GLU A 560 24.80 9.71 -24.90
N GLN A 561 23.50 9.89 -24.65
CA GLN A 561 22.56 10.46 -25.63
C GLN A 561 22.86 11.92 -25.96
N ALA A 562 23.43 12.68 -25.02
CA ALA A 562 23.91 14.04 -25.26
C ALA A 562 25.26 14.08 -26.01
N GLN A 563 26.11 13.07 -25.86
CA GLN A 563 27.41 12.96 -26.55
C GLN A 563 27.33 12.32 -27.94
N GLU A 564 26.35 11.45 -28.22
CA GLU A 564 26.06 10.98 -29.58
C GLU A 564 25.38 12.05 -30.46
N GLN A 565 24.98 13.17 -29.88
CA GLN A 565 24.45 14.35 -30.59
C GLN A 565 25.52 15.42 -30.84
N LEU A 566 26.46 15.13 -31.74
CA LEU A 566 27.13 16.14 -32.58
C LEU A 566 27.38 15.47 -33.94
N PRO A 567 26.54 15.71 -34.98
CA PRO A 567 26.46 17.02 -35.68
C PRO A 567 25.08 17.34 -36.33
N PRO A 568 25.01 18.35 -37.22
CA PRO A 568 24.86 19.78 -36.93
C PRO A 568 23.43 20.15 -36.52
N GLU A 569 23.19 21.41 -36.12
CA GLU A 569 21.86 22.00 -35.95
C GLU A 569 20.89 21.55 -37.06
N LYS A 570 20.06 20.54 -36.77
CA LYS A 570 18.77 20.41 -37.41
C LYS A 570 17.83 21.24 -36.57
N GLU A 571 17.38 22.32 -37.18
CA GLU A 571 16.22 23.10 -36.75
C GLU A 571 15.18 22.18 -36.12
N LYS A 572 14.49 22.68 -35.09
CA LYS A 572 13.28 22.09 -34.52
C LYS A 572 12.30 21.71 -35.64
N THR A 573 12.44 20.52 -36.20
CA THR A 573 11.41 19.93 -37.04
C THR A 573 10.38 19.34 -36.09
N GLU A 574 9.48 20.19 -35.60
CA GLU A 574 8.11 19.73 -35.45
C GLU A 574 7.73 19.05 -36.77
N LEU A 575 7.31 17.79 -36.73
CA LEU A 575 6.63 17.18 -37.88
C LEU A 575 5.58 18.19 -38.37
N PRO A 576 5.59 18.55 -39.67
CA PRO A 576 4.65 19.55 -40.16
C PRO A 576 3.21 19.12 -39.82
N ALA A 577 2.35 20.12 -39.53
CA ALA A 577 1.03 19.89 -38.94
C ALA A 577 0.11 18.98 -39.79
N ASP A 578 0.47 18.74 -41.05
CA ASP A 578 -0.16 17.82 -42.00
C ASP A 578 0.15 16.33 -41.73
N LEU A 579 1.22 16.01 -41.01
CA LEU A 579 1.58 14.64 -40.63
C LEU A 579 0.99 14.20 -39.28
N ARG A 580 0.56 15.14 -38.42
CA ARG A 580 -0.06 14.83 -37.12
C ARG A 580 -1.40 14.11 -37.31
N ARG A 581 -1.61 13.02 -36.59
CA ARG A 581 -2.83 12.19 -36.68
C ARG A 581 -3.41 11.87 -35.31
N ASN A 582 -4.73 11.82 -35.26
CA ASN A 582 -5.45 11.25 -34.12
C ASN A 582 -5.71 9.78 -34.40
N TYR A 583 -5.38 8.93 -33.44
CA TYR A 583 -5.68 7.50 -33.48
C TYR A 583 -7.20 7.28 -33.49
N ARG A 584 -7.64 6.23 -34.18
CA ARG A 584 -9.05 5.85 -34.31
C ARG A 584 -9.21 4.47 -33.72
N ILE A 585 -9.99 4.37 -32.64
CA ILE A 585 -10.32 3.07 -32.04
C ILE A 585 -11.35 2.39 -32.95
N THR A 586 -10.95 1.27 -33.56
CA THR A 586 -11.83 0.44 -34.40
C THR A 586 -12.25 -0.87 -33.75
N ASP A 587 -11.52 -1.30 -32.71
CA ASP A 587 -11.82 -2.53 -31.98
C ASP A 587 -12.77 -2.25 -30.79
N ASP A 588 -13.96 -2.84 -30.83
CA ASP A 588 -14.94 -2.75 -29.75
C ASP A 588 -14.61 -3.64 -28.55
N ALA A 589 -13.68 -4.58 -28.73
CA ALA A 589 -13.12 -5.42 -27.67
C ALA A 589 -11.83 -4.84 -27.07
N LEU A 590 -11.51 -3.57 -27.33
CA LEU A 590 -10.33 -2.90 -26.77
C LEU A 590 -10.29 -3.07 -25.23
N GLY A 591 -9.24 -3.73 -24.76
CA GLY A 591 -9.03 -4.02 -23.34
C GLY A 591 -9.68 -5.30 -22.80
N VAL A 592 -10.26 -6.13 -23.66
CA VAL A 592 -10.59 -7.53 -23.37
C VAL A 592 -9.32 -8.37 -23.52
N GLY A 593 -9.04 -9.23 -22.54
CA GLY A 593 -7.84 -10.07 -22.52
C GLY A 593 -7.58 -10.65 -21.14
N SER A 594 -6.67 -11.61 -21.04
CA SER A 594 -6.23 -12.15 -19.74
C SER A 594 -5.47 -11.09 -18.94
N ALA A 595 -5.39 -11.24 -17.61
CA ALA A 595 -4.65 -10.30 -16.77
C ALA A 595 -3.18 -10.15 -17.20
N LYS A 596 -2.50 -11.27 -17.51
CA LYS A 596 -1.11 -11.25 -18.01
C LYS A 596 -0.95 -10.64 -19.41
N GLU A 597 -1.97 -10.75 -20.26
CA GLU A 597 -1.97 -10.09 -21.57
C GLU A 597 -2.12 -8.57 -21.44
N LYS A 598 -3.04 -8.11 -20.58
CA LYS A 598 -3.20 -6.68 -20.27
C LYS A 598 -1.93 -6.10 -19.65
N PHE A 599 -1.28 -6.83 -18.74
CA PHE A 599 0.01 -6.45 -18.17
C PHE A 599 1.07 -6.26 -19.26
N ARG A 600 1.26 -7.24 -20.14
CA ARG A 600 2.23 -7.14 -21.25
C ARG A 600 1.94 -5.96 -22.19
N ASN A 601 0.67 -5.71 -22.51
CA ASN A 601 0.27 -4.56 -23.33
C ASN A 601 0.58 -3.23 -22.64
N ASN A 602 0.34 -3.12 -21.33
CA ASN A 602 0.70 -1.93 -20.56
C ASN A 602 2.22 -1.70 -20.57
N MET A 603 3.01 -2.74 -20.29
CA MET A 603 4.48 -2.64 -20.29
C MET A 603 5.03 -2.24 -21.66
N ALA A 604 4.49 -2.79 -22.75
CA ALA A 604 4.88 -2.42 -24.11
C ALA A 604 4.57 -0.93 -24.42
N ALA A 605 3.39 -0.44 -24.01
CA ALA A 605 3.01 0.95 -24.21
C ALA A 605 3.87 1.93 -23.38
N ILE A 606 4.22 1.56 -22.14
CA ILE A 606 5.08 2.38 -21.26
C ILE A 606 6.48 2.52 -21.85
N ARG A 607 7.11 1.39 -22.21
CA ARG A 607 8.44 1.37 -22.84
C ARG A 607 8.49 2.22 -24.09
N LEU A 608 7.50 2.04 -24.97
CA LEU A 608 7.39 2.80 -26.20
C LEU A 608 7.17 4.29 -25.93
N LEU A 609 6.36 4.67 -24.93
CA LEU A 609 6.20 6.07 -24.56
C LEU A 609 7.53 6.69 -24.10
N HIS A 610 8.27 5.99 -23.24
CA HIS A 610 9.58 6.45 -22.76
C HIS A 610 10.56 6.61 -23.92
N GLU A 611 10.61 5.65 -24.85
CA GLU A 611 11.42 5.73 -26.07
C GLU A 611 11.05 6.96 -26.91
N LEU A 612 9.76 7.17 -27.19
CA LEU A 612 9.28 8.33 -27.95
C LEU A 612 9.60 9.67 -27.29
N GLN A 613 9.56 9.73 -25.95
CA GLN A 613 9.91 10.92 -25.17
C GLN A 613 11.41 11.20 -25.22
N VAL A 614 12.24 10.16 -25.10
CA VAL A 614 13.71 10.25 -25.22
C VAL A 614 14.11 10.70 -26.63
N GLU A 615 13.51 10.11 -27.65
CA GLU A 615 13.77 10.46 -29.06
C GLU A 615 13.12 11.80 -29.47
N ASN A 616 12.30 12.38 -28.59
CA ASN A 616 11.54 13.61 -28.82
C ASN A 616 10.79 13.58 -30.16
N ARG A 617 10.12 12.46 -30.45
CA ARG A 617 9.35 12.27 -31.69
C ARG A 617 7.91 11.85 -31.41
N LEU A 618 7.09 11.98 -32.45
CA LEU A 618 5.72 11.51 -32.43
C LEU A 618 5.65 10.03 -32.81
N ALA A 619 4.69 9.32 -32.22
CA ALA A 619 4.37 7.94 -32.58
C ALA A 619 3.92 7.85 -34.05
N THR A 620 4.42 6.84 -34.75
CA THR A 620 3.92 6.39 -36.05
C THR A 620 2.57 5.68 -35.90
N PRO A 621 1.81 5.42 -36.99
CA PRO A 621 0.53 4.71 -36.90
C PRO A 621 0.62 3.33 -36.23
N ASP A 622 1.68 2.57 -36.50
CA ASP A 622 1.88 1.23 -35.91
C ASP A 622 2.23 1.33 -34.41
N GLU A 623 2.96 2.37 -34.02
CA GLU A 623 3.25 2.66 -32.60
C GLU A 623 2.01 3.18 -31.86
N GLN A 624 1.14 3.96 -32.51
CA GLN A 624 -0.15 4.35 -31.94
C GLN A 624 -1.02 3.12 -31.65
N GLU A 625 -0.95 2.08 -32.47
CA GLU A 625 -1.64 0.80 -32.21
C GLU A 625 -1.12 0.13 -30.93
N VAL A 626 0.19 0.14 -30.68
CA VAL A 626 0.77 -0.39 -29.43
C VAL A 626 0.32 0.43 -28.23
N LEU A 627 0.41 1.76 -28.31
CA LEU A 627 -0.01 2.68 -27.25
C LEU A 627 -1.50 2.55 -26.92
N SER A 628 -2.35 2.29 -27.93
CA SER A 628 -3.80 2.17 -27.76
C SER A 628 -4.23 0.99 -26.88
N LYS A 629 -3.36 -0.03 -26.75
CA LYS A 629 -3.61 -1.24 -25.97
C LYS A 629 -3.37 -1.07 -24.48
N TYR A 630 -2.91 0.10 -24.04
CA TYR A 630 -2.81 0.43 -22.62
C TYR A 630 -4.21 0.54 -22.00
N VAL A 631 -4.47 -0.28 -20.98
CA VAL A 631 -5.79 -0.43 -20.35
C VAL A 631 -5.79 -0.03 -18.88
N GLY A 632 -4.68 0.56 -18.41
CA GLY A 632 -4.50 0.91 -17.01
C GLY A 632 -4.32 -0.30 -16.12
N TRP A 633 -4.23 -0.03 -14.82
CA TRP A 633 -3.90 -1.04 -13.82
C TRP A 633 -5.13 -1.63 -13.12
N GLY A 634 -6.34 -1.23 -13.56
CA GLY A 634 -7.62 -1.74 -13.07
C GLY A 634 -7.73 -3.26 -13.19
N GLY A 635 -7.79 -3.95 -12.06
CA GLY A 635 -7.84 -5.43 -12.02
C GLY A 635 -6.48 -6.13 -12.27
N LEU A 636 -5.37 -5.39 -12.24
CA LEU A 636 -4.00 -5.89 -12.34
C LEU A 636 -3.19 -5.69 -11.04
N SER A 637 -3.87 -5.56 -9.89
CA SER A 637 -3.22 -5.36 -8.59
C SER A 637 -2.21 -6.46 -8.25
N MET A 638 -2.40 -7.67 -8.77
CA MET A 638 -1.49 -8.80 -8.53
C MET A 638 -0.07 -8.57 -9.08
N ALA A 639 0.09 -7.71 -10.09
CA ALA A 639 1.41 -7.34 -10.62
C ALA A 639 2.21 -6.46 -9.65
N PHE A 640 1.57 -5.90 -8.62
CA PHE A 640 2.21 -5.07 -7.60
C PHE A 640 2.46 -5.83 -6.29
N ASP A 641 2.10 -7.11 -6.22
CA ASP A 641 2.24 -7.95 -5.03
C ASP A 641 3.51 -8.81 -5.13
N GLY A 642 4.56 -8.40 -4.39
CA GLY A 642 5.83 -9.12 -4.34
C GLY A 642 5.77 -10.53 -3.73
N HIS A 643 4.67 -10.87 -3.04
CA HIS A 643 4.49 -12.18 -2.40
C HIS A 643 3.66 -13.14 -3.26
N ASN A 644 3.14 -12.66 -4.41
CA ASN A 644 2.38 -13.50 -5.33
C ASN A 644 3.31 -14.29 -6.26
N ALA A 645 3.59 -15.54 -5.91
CA ALA A 645 4.45 -16.42 -6.69
C ALA A 645 4.01 -16.56 -8.17
N ALA A 646 2.72 -16.48 -8.49
CA ALA A 646 2.21 -16.57 -9.86
C ALA A 646 2.50 -15.30 -10.71
N TRP A 647 2.90 -14.20 -10.06
CA TRP A 647 3.16 -12.88 -10.64
C TRP A 647 4.56 -12.35 -10.32
N ALA A 648 5.45 -13.16 -9.74
CA ALA A 648 6.79 -12.72 -9.32
C ALA A 648 7.61 -12.11 -10.47
N ALA A 649 7.53 -12.70 -11.67
CA ALA A 649 8.23 -12.18 -12.85
C ALA A 649 7.67 -10.81 -13.29
N GLU A 650 6.35 -10.69 -13.35
CA GLU A 650 5.67 -9.43 -13.68
C GLU A 650 5.95 -8.33 -12.64
N TYR A 651 6.01 -8.68 -11.36
CA TYR A 651 6.36 -7.73 -10.29
C TYR A 651 7.78 -7.18 -10.46
N GLN A 652 8.77 -8.05 -10.70
CA GLN A 652 10.15 -7.64 -10.93
C GLN A 652 10.29 -6.78 -12.19
N GLU A 653 9.62 -7.18 -13.29
CA GLU A 653 9.60 -6.43 -14.54
C GLU A 653 9.02 -5.02 -14.34
N LEU A 654 7.90 -4.92 -13.64
CA LEU A 654 7.23 -3.66 -13.35
C LEU A 654 8.09 -2.72 -12.50
N LYS A 655 8.72 -3.25 -11.44
CA LYS A 655 9.55 -2.47 -10.50
C LYS A 655 10.86 -2.00 -11.14
N ALA A 656 11.38 -2.74 -12.13
CA ALA A 656 12.58 -2.37 -12.86
C ALA A 656 12.34 -1.28 -13.92
N GLU A 657 11.15 -1.26 -14.54
CA GLU A 657 10.85 -0.34 -15.63
C GLU A 657 10.36 1.03 -15.14
N LEU A 658 9.54 1.06 -14.10
CA LEU A 658 8.91 2.30 -13.62
C LEU A 658 9.79 3.02 -12.60
N SER A 659 9.83 4.36 -12.69
CA SER A 659 10.35 5.18 -11.59
C SER A 659 9.49 4.99 -10.33
N ASP A 660 10.05 5.27 -9.15
CA ASP A 660 9.29 5.17 -7.90
C ASP A 660 8.02 6.04 -7.85
N ALA A 661 8.00 7.15 -8.59
CA ALA A 661 6.82 8.02 -8.69
C ALA A 661 5.76 7.40 -9.61
N GLU A 662 6.15 6.93 -10.80
CA GLU A 662 5.26 6.24 -11.73
C GLU A 662 4.73 4.93 -11.14
N TYR A 663 5.58 4.18 -10.43
CA TYR A 663 5.21 2.94 -9.76
C TYR A 663 4.15 3.18 -8.68
N ARG A 664 4.33 4.21 -7.82
CA ARG A 664 3.32 4.59 -6.83
C ARG A 664 2.02 5.05 -7.49
N ALA A 665 2.09 5.90 -8.51
CA ALA A 665 0.90 6.36 -9.24
C ALA A 665 0.16 5.20 -9.93
N ALA A 666 0.90 4.29 -10.56
CA ALA A 666 0.40 3.07 -11.16
C ALA A 666 -0.30 2.17 -10.13
N MET A 667 0.34 1.94 -8.97
CA MET A 667 -0.21 1.16 -7.87
C MET A 667 -1.49 1.78 -7.30
N GLU A 668 -1.50 3.09 -7.04
CA GLU A 668 -2.67 3.84 -6.55
C GLU A 668 -3.83 3.79 -7.56
N SER A 669 -3.52 3.76 -8.86
CA SER A 669 -4.52 3.71 -9.93
C SER A 669 -5.16 2.34 -10.16
N THR A 670 -4.64 1.26 -9.55
CA THR A 670 -5.20 -0.11 -9.67
C THR A 670 -6.68 -0.20 -9.27
N LEU A 671 -7.15 0.75 -8.47
CA LEU A 671 -8.50 0.81 -7.93
C LEU A 671 -9.45 1.71 -8.73
N THR A 672 -8.92 2.61 -9.57
CA THR A 672 -9.69 3.73 -10.17
C THR A 672 -9.54 3.85 -11.68
N ALA A 673 -8.49 3.29 -12.29
CA ALA A 673 -8.20 3.39 -13.72
C ALA A 673 -8.98 2.35 -14.56
N PHE A 674 -10.32 2.36 -14.48
CA PHE A 674 -11.17 1.60 -15.39
C PHE A 674 -11.59 2.48 -16.58
N TYR A 675 -11.23 2.06 -17.78
CA TYR A 675 -11.59 2.78 -19.00
C TYR A 675 -13.06 2.57 -19.37
N THR A 676 -13.67 3.63 -19.88
CA THR A 676 -15.06 3.59 -20.34
C THR A 676 -15.20 2.68 -21.57
N PRO A 677 -16.09 1.68 -21.56
CA PRO A 677 -16.25 0.76 -22.68
C PRO A 677 -16.70 1.47 -23.98
N PRO A 678 -16.25 1.02 -25.17
CA PRO A 678 -16.59 1.66 -26.44
C PRO A 678 -18.10 1.82 -26.68
N VAL A 679 -18.91 0.85 -26.27
CA VAL A 679 -20.38 0.88 -26.40
C VAL A 679 -21.00 2.07 -25.66
N VAL A 680 -20.47 2.44 -24.49
CA VAL A 680 -20.97 3.56 -23.70
C VAL A 680 -20.60 4.88 -24.37
N ILE A 681 -19.34 5.02 -24.80
CA ILE A 681 -18.84 6.22 -25.48
C ILE A 681 -19.62 6.48 -26.78
N LYS A 682 -19.82 5.44 -27.61
CA LYS A 682 -20.61 5.53 -28.84
C LYS A 682 -22.03 6.00 -28.56
N SER A 683 -22.68 5.46 -27.53
CA SER A 683 -24.04 5.87 -27.12
C SER A 683 -24.11 7.34 -26.70
N MET A 684 -23.08 7.86 -26.03
CA MET A 684 -23.00 9.28 -25.67
C MET A 684 -22.85 10.18 -26.90
N TYR A 685 -22.03 9.79 -27.88
CA TYR A 685 -21.94 10.53 -29.14
C TYR A 685 -23.22 10.46 -29.98
N GLU A 686 -23.94 9.34 -29.99
CA GLU A 686 -25.27 9.25 -30.60
C GLU A 686 -26.27 10.21 -29.93
N ALA A 687 -26.20 10.36 -28.60
CA ALA A 687 -27.03 11.34 -27.90
C ALA A 687 -26.67 12.77 -28.31
N LEU A 688 -25.38 13.10 -28.45
CA LEU A 688 -24.93 14.41 -28.94
C LEU A 688 -25.38 14.69 -30.38
N ASP A 689 -25.34 13.68 -31.27
CA ASP A 689 -25.84 13.78 -32.64
C ASP A 689 -27.36 14.10 -32.66
N ARG A 690 -28.15 13.42 -31.82
CA ARG A 690 -29.59 13.70 -31.66
C ARG A 690 -29.88 15.09 -31.08
N LEU A 691 -28.95 15.64 -30.30
CA LEU A 691 -29.01 17.03 -29.80
C LEU A 691 -28.54 18.05 -30.84
N GLY A 692 -28.11 17.61 -32.03
CA GLY A 692 -27.72 18.46 -33.15
C GLY A 692 -26.26 18.91 -33.13
N TYR A 693 -25.41 18.30 -32.31
CA TYR A 693 -23.97 18.58 -32.35
C TYR A 693 -23.31 17.92 -33.56
N ALA A 694 -22.60 18.70 -34.37
CA ALA A 694 -21.91 18.21 -35.57
C ALA A 694 -20.43 18.64 -35.65
N LYS A 695 -20.07 19.80 -35.09
CA LYS A 695 -18.69 20.32 -35.04
C LYS A 695 -18.58 21.40 -33.97
N GLY A 696 -17.38 21.65 -33.49
CA GLY A 696 -17.12 22.64 -32.44
C GLY A 696 -15.88 22.31 -31.64
N THR A 697 -15.83 22.77 -30.39
CA THR A 697 -14.79 22.42 -29.42
C THR A 697 -15.31 21.42 -28.39
N ILE A 698 -14.58 20.34 -28.18
CA ILE A 698 -14.92 19.30 -27.20
C ILE A 698 -13.85 19.29 -26.11
N LEU A 699 -14.26 19.35 -24.84
CA LEU A 699 -13.41 19.18 -23.67
C LEU A 699 -13.69 17.84 -22.98
N GLU A 700 -12.64 17.06 -22.73
CA GLU A 700 -12.65 15.92 -21.82
C GLU A 700 -11.75 16.22 -20.60
N PRO A 701 -12.32 16.50 -19.42
CA PRO A 701 -11.56 17.05 -18.28
C PRO A 701 -10.79 16.02 -17.44
N SER A 702 -10.90 14.73 -17.78
CA SER A 702 -10.21 13.59 -17.15
C SER A 702 -10.08 12.47 -18.18
N CYS A 703 -9.25 12.69 -19.19
CA CYS A 703 -9.30 11.91 -20.43
C CYS A 703 -8.62 10.54 -20.36
N GLY A 704 -7.79 10.26 -19.35
CA GLY A 704 -6.90 9.11 -19.34
C GLY A 704 -6.07 9.06 -20.62
N THR A 705 -5.97 7.89 -21.26
CA THR A 705 -5.38 7.74 -22.59
C THR A 705 -6.19 8.37 -23.73
N GLY A 706 -7.44 8.80 -23.51
CA GLY A 706 -8.27 9.56 -24.46
C GLY A 706 -9.29 8.76 -25.28
N ASN A 707 -9.87 7.68 -24.75
CA ASN A 707 -10.81 6.81 -25.49
C ASN A 707 -12.00 7.55 -26.12
N PHE A 708 -12.49 8.64 -25.49
CA PHE A 708 -13.55 9.46 -26.08
C PHE A 708 -13.08 10.13 -27.38
N PHE A 709 -11.83 10.57 -27.47
CA PHE A 709 -11.28 11.09 -28.73
C PHE A 709 -11.15 10.01 -29.79
N GLY A 710 -10.69 8.82 -29.42
CA GLY A 710 -10.52 7.69 -30.33
C GLY A 710 -11.81 7.18 -30.96
N LEU A 711 -12.94 7.37 -30.27
CA LEU A 711 -14.28 6.94 -30.71
C LEU A 711 -15.16 8.08 -31.25
N LEU A 712 -14.64 9.31 -31.37
CA LEU A 712 -15.35 10.44 -31.97
C LEU A 712 -15.88 10.11 -33.39
N PRO A 713 -17.18 10.15 -33.68
CA PRO A 713 -17.72 9.80 -35.00
C PRO A 713 -17.11 10.63 -36.15
N GLU A 714 -17.01 10.04 -37.35
CA GLU A 714 -16.47 10.75 -38.52
C GLU A 714 -17.28 12.01 -38.86
N SER A 715 -18.60 11.96 -38.67
CA SER A 715 -19.50 13.12 -38.82
C SER A 715 -19.11 14.30 -37.93
N MET A 716 -18.43 14.04 -36.80
CA MET A 716 -17.96 15.02 -35.83
C MET A 716 -16.45 15.31 -35.92
N GLY A 717 -15.75 14.75 -36.91
CA GLY A 717 -14.29 14.83 -37.05
C GLY A 717 -13.73 16.24 -37.29
N ALA A 718 -14.58 17.21 -37.64
CA ALA A 718 -14.22 18.63 -37.74
C ALA A 718 -14.11 19.33 -36.38
N SER A 719 -14.29 18.61 -35.27
CA SER A 719 -14.20 19.15 -33.92
C SER A 719 -12.75 19.35 -33.46
N ARG A 720 -12.52 20.39 -32.66
CA ARG A 720 -11.24 20.63 -31.96
C ARG A 720 -11.31 19.98 -30.58
N LEU A 721 -10.33 19.13 -30.27
CA LEU A 721 -10.33 18.31 -29.06
C LEU A 721 -9.39 18.88 -28.01
N TYR A 722 -9.87 18.94 -26.77
CA TYR A 722 -9.15 19.43 -25.60
C TYR A 722 -9.26 18.39 -24.50
N GLY A 723 -8.12 17.93 -23.97
CA GLY A 723 -8.05 16.94 -22.90
C GLY A 723 -7.35 17.50 -21.68
N VAL A 724 -7.76 17.05 -20.50
CA VAL A 724 -7.03 17.26 -19.25
C VAL A 724 -6.85 15.89 -18.59
N GLU A 725 -5.62 15.57 -18.18
CA GLU A 725 -5.31 14.36 -17.44
C GLU A 725 -4.31 14.66 -16.34
N LEU A 726 -4.57 14.14 -15.13
CA LEU A 726 -3.72 14.38 -13.97
C LEU A 726 -2.46 13.51 -14.01
N ASP A 727 -2.60 12.26 -14.46
CA ASP A 727 -1.53 11.27 -14.45
C ASP A 727 -0.56 11.47 -15.64
N PRO A 728 0.76 11.68 -15.38
CA PRO A 728 1.73 11.95 -16.44
C PRO A 728 1.86 10.85 -17.49
N LEU A 729 1.73 9.58 -17.07
CA LEU A 729 1.89 8.44 -17.95
C LEU A 729 0.76 8.38 -18.97
N THR A 730 -0.49 8.34 -18.49
CA THR A 730 -1.68 8.29 -19.35
C THR A 730 -1.87 9.55 -20.17
N GLY A 731 -1.57 10.73 -19.62
CA GLY A 731 -1.56 11.99 -20.36
C GLY A 731 -0.50 12.04 -21.46
N GLY A 732 0.66 11.41 -21.24
CA GLY A 732 1.71 11.22 -22.24
C GLY A 732 1.27 10.32 -23.38
N ILE A 733 0.66 9.17 -23.06
CA ILE A 733 0.07 8.26 -24.05
C ILE A 733 -1.00 8.99 -24.87
N ALA A 734 -1.89 9.74 -24.22
CA ALA A 734 -2.95 10.49 -24.89
C ALA A 734 -2.41 11.52 -25.89
N LYS A 735 -1.30 12.22 -25.56
CA LYS A 735 -0.63 13.15 -26.49
C LYS A 735 -0.08 12.45 -27.74
N GLN A 736 0.42 11.22 -27.58
CA GLN A 736 0.94 10.44 -28.70
C GLN A 736 -0.18 9.83 -29.57
N LEU A 737 -1.29 9.41 -28.95
CA LEU A 737 -2.47 8.92 -29.65
C LEU A 737 -3.22 10.03 -30.38
N TYR A 738 -3.35 11.22 -29.78
CA TYR A 738 -4.18 12.31 -30.30
C TYR A 738 -3.36 13.56 -30.60
N GLN A 739 -2.46 13.44 -31.57
CA GLN A 739 -1.45 14.46 -31.88
C GLN A 739 -2.05 15.79 -32.38
N ARG A 740 -3.32 15.81 -32.81
CA ARG A 740 -4.04 17.04 -33.21
C ARG A 740 -4.89 17.63 -32.08
N ALA A 741 -5.00 16.94 -30.94
CA ALA A 741 -5.71 17.42 -29.76
C ALA A 741 -4.80 18.28 -28.87
N SER A 742 -5.41 19.17 -28.08
CA SER A 742 -4.71 19.96 -27.08
C SER A 742 -4.87 19.31 -25.70
N ILE A 743 -3.86 18.57 -25.24
CA ILE A 743 -3.94 17.82 -23.98
C ILE A 743 -3.03 18.45 -22.91
N ALA A 744 -3.64 18.85 -21.80
CA ALA A 744 -2.95 19.33 -20.61
C ALA A 744 -2.72 18.18 -19.63
N VAL A 745 -1.47 18.00 -19.20
CA VAL A 745 -1.08 16.95 -18.24
C VAL A 745 -0.91 17.60 -16.87
N GLU A 746 -2.04 17.86 -16.21
CA GLU A 746 -2.17 18.52 -14.92
C GLU A 746 -3.57 18.29 -14.34
N GLY A 747 -3.73 18.56 -13.03
CA GLY A 747 -5.05 18.47 -12.38
C GLY A 747 -6.04 19.52 -12.88
N PHE A 748 -7.31 19.13 -13.07
CA PHE A 748 -8.35 19.98 -13.65
C PHE A 748 -8.56 21.28 -12.86
N GLU A 749 -8.65 21.21 -11.53
CA GLU A 749 -7.68 21.87 -10.67
C GLU A 749 -7.10 23.22 -11.05
N LYS A 750 -5.90 23.08 -11.61
CA LYS A 750 -4.92 24.10 -11.93
C LYS A 750 -5.03 24.51 -13.40
N THR A 751 -5.73 23.73 -14.21
CA THR A 751 -5.88 24.00 -15.65
C THR A 751 -6.60 25.32 -15.88
N ASN A 752 -5.90 26.22 -16.56
CA ASN A 752 -6.42 27.53 -16.92
C ASN A 752 -7.18 27.49 -18.25
N LEU A 753 -8.40 26.95 -18.23
CA LEU A 753 -9.31 26.94 -19.38
C LEU A 753 -10.26 28.14 -19.34
N PRO A 754 -10.60 28.73 -20.51
CA PRO A 754 -11.57 29.81 -20.58
C PRO A 754 -12.97 29.33 -20.15
N ASP A 755 -13.70 30.20 -19.46
CA ASP A 755 -15.13 30.01 -19.19
C ASP A 755 -15.96 30.32 -20.45
N ASP A 756 -17.18 29.79 -20.53
CA ASP A 756 -18.14 30.04 -21.62
C ASP A 756 -17.57 29.79 -23.03
N HIS A 757 -16.72 28.76 -23.17
CA HIS A 757 -15.96 28.51 -24.40
C HIS A 757 -16.39 27.25 -25.14
N PHE A 758 -16.55 26.14 -24.42
CA PHE A 758 -16.65 24.82 -25.06
C PHE A 758 -18.08 24.51 -25.53
N ASP A 759 -18.25 24.06 -26.77
CA ASP A 759 -19.54 23.54 -27.27
C ASP A 759 -19.99 22.28 -26.51
N VAL A 760 -19.05 21.38 -26.21
CA VAL A 760 -19.31 20.13 -25.50
C VAL A 760 -18.24 19.89 -24.43
N VAL A 761 -18.66 19.52 -23.23
CA VAL A 761 -17.81 18.90 -22.22
C VAL A 761 -18.30 17.47 -22.02
N ILE A 762 -17.47 16.47 -22.31
CA ILE A 762 -17.84 15.05 -22.31
C ILE A 762 -16.81 14.23 -21.54
N GLY A 763 -17.22 13.10 -20.95
CA GLY A 763 -16.27 12.15 -20.40
C GLY A 763 -16.81 11.33 -19.23
N ASN A 764 -15.91 10.52 -18.67
CA ASN A 764 -16.13 9.83 -17.40
C ASN A 764 -15.35 10.58 -16.30
N VAL A 765 -16.08 11.22 -15.38
CA VAL A 765 -15.46 12.00 -14.32
C VAL A 765 -15.04 11.09 -13.16
N PRO A 766 -13.97 11.42 -12.42
CA PRO A 766 -13.56 10.64 -11.27
C PRO A 766 -14.62 10.60 -10.17
N PHE A 767 -14.66 9.49 -9.42
CA PHE A 767 -15.62 9.22 -8.34
C PHE A 767 -14.91 9.10 -6.99
N GLY A 768 -15.55 9.63 -5.94
CA GLY A 768 -15.09 9.42 -4.56
C GLY A 768 -15.57 10.51 -3.61
N GLU A 769 -15.38 10.27 -2.31
CA GLU A 769 -15.65 11.25 -1.25
C GLU A 769 -14.47 12.23 -1.05
N ILE A 770 -13.77 12.54 -2.14
CA ILE A 770 -12.61 13.42 -2.17
C ILE A 770 -13.07 14.84 -2.46
N ARG A 771 -12.49 15.82 -1.78
CA ARG A 771 -12.71 17.24 -2.09
C ARG A 771 -11.49 17.80 -2.79
N VAL A 772 -11.73 18.49 -3.90
CA VAL A 772 -10.68 19.16 -4.67
C VAL A 772 -10.49 20.57 -4.11
N ASN A 773 -9.25 20.96 -3.85
CA ASN A 773 -8.92 22.29 -3.36
C ASN A 773 -8.82 23.28 -4.52
N ASP A 774 -9.95 23.83 -4.94
CA ASP A 774 -10.05 24.89 -5.93
C ASP A 774 -10.79 26.08 -5.30
N SER A 775 -10.07 27.18 -5.12
CA SER A 775 -10.55 28.36 -4.38
C SER A 775 -11.90 28.90 -4.86
N ARG A 776 -12.22 28.75 -6.15
CA ARG A 776 -13.49 29.20 -6.75
C ARG A 776 -14.69 28.36 -6.30
N TYR A 777 -14.47 27.09 -5.95
CA TYR A 777 -15.52 26.11 -5.63
C TYR A 777 -15.47 25.61 -4.17
N ASN A 778 -14.47 26.02 -3.39
CA ASN A 778 -14.26 25.55 -2.01
C ASN A 778 -15.45 25.86 -1.07
N ALA A 779 -16.14 26.99 -1.25
CA ALA A 779 -17.32 27.36 -0.45
C ALA A 779 -18.48 26.35 -0.62
N GLN A 780 -18.55 25.72 -1.78
CA GLN A 780 -19.55 24.76 -2.17
C GLN A 780 -19.25 23.35 -1.65
N LYS A 781 -18.06 23.10 -1.11
CA LYS A 781 -17.66 21.81 -0.51
C LYS A 781 -18.05 20.61 -1.38
N PHE A 782 -17.91 20.74 -2.70
CA PHE A 782 -18.27 19.68 -3.65
C PHE A 782 -17.39 18.44 -3.44
N LEU A 783 -17.99 17.26 -3.59
CA LEU A 783 -17.21 16.04 -3.81
C LEU A 783 -16.65 16.05 -5.23
N ILE A 784 -15.66 15.21 -5.51
CA ILE A 784 -14.87 15.26 -6.74
C ILE A 784 -15.75 15.25 -8.01
N HIS A 785 -16.72 14.35 -8.14
CA HIS A 785 -17.61 14.32 -9.30
C HIS A 785 -18.50 15.57 -9.39
N ASP A 786 -19.02 16.08 -8.26
CA ASP A 786 -19.81 17.31 -8.21
C ASP A 786 -18.96 18.54 -8.60
N TYR A 787 -17.67 18.54 -8.23
CA TYR A 787 -16.71 19.58 -8.61
C TYR A 787 -16.46 19.58 -10.13
N PHE A 788 -16.27 18.40 -10.72
CA PHE A 788 -16.10 18.28 -12.17
C PHE A 788 -17.33 18.79 -12.93
N PHE A 789 -18.55 18.50 -12.46
CA PHE A 789 -19.76 19.09 -13.02
C PHE A 789 -19.80 20.62 -12.89
N ALA A 790 -19.54 21.15 -11.68
CA ALA A 790 -19.59 22.58 -11.44
C ALA A 790 -18.60 23.34 -12.32
N LYS A 791 -17.35 22.86 -12.41
CA LYS A 791 -16.34 23.48 -13.24
C LYS A 791 -16.63 23.30 -14.73
N ALA A 792 -17.13 22.13 -15.17
CA ALA A 792 -17.55 21.91 -16.55
C ALA A 792 -18.67 22.86 -17.00
N LEU A 793 -19.65 23.14 -16.12
CA LEU A 793 -20.71 24.10 -16.38
C LEU A 793 -20.20 25.53 -16.52
N ASP A 794 -19.12 25.89 -15.84
CA ASP A 794 -18.47 27.19 -16.01
C ASP A 794 -17.64 27.24 -17.32
N LYS A 795 -17.14 26.09 -17.81
CA LYS A 795 -16.35 26.00 -19.06
C LYS A 795 -17.20 25.89 -20.33
N VAL A 796 -18.35 25.24 -20.26
CA VAL A 796 -19.26 25.08 -21.40
C VAL A 796 -19.86 26.43 -21.77
N ARG A 797 -20.01 26.70 -23.06
CA ARG A 797 -20.67 27.93 -23.51
C ARG A 797 -22.17 27.87 -23.30
N SER A 798 -22.83 29.02 -23.31
CA SER A 798 -24.29 29.09 -23.34
C SER A 798 -24.86 28.30 -24.53
N GLY A 799 -25.82 27.43 -24.24
CA GLY A 799 -26.40 26.48 -25.20
C GLY A 799 -25.50 25.27 -25.56
N GLY A 800 -24.32 25.14 -24.96
CA GLY A 800 -23.48 23.96 -25.07
C GLY A 800 -23.95 22.81 -24.17
N VAL A 801 -23.32 21.64 -24.32
CA VAL A 801 -23.75 20.40 -23.66
C VAL A 801 -22.67 19.88 -22.72
N VAL A 802 -23.06 19.55 -21.48
CA VAL A 802 -22.24 18.74 -20.56
C VAL A 802 -22.81 17.33 -20.55
N ALA A 803 -22.02 16.35 -21.00
CA ALA A 803 -22.38 14.94 -21.10
C ALA A 803 -21.40 14.08 -20.29
N PHE A 804 -21.72 13.82 -19.03
CA PHE A 804 -20.86 13.00 -18.16
C PHE A 804 -21.49 11.67 -17.77
N ILE A 805 -20.63 10.67 -17.61
CA ILE A 805 -20.94 9.47 -16.84
C ILE A 805 -20.78 9.83 -15.37
N THR A 806 -21.81 9.59 -14.57
CA THR A 806 -21.76 9.85 -13.13
C THR A 806 -22.53 8.81 -12.32
N SER A 807 -22.32 8.77 -11.00
CA SER A 807 -23.05 7.87 -10.12
C SER A 807 -24.50 8.35 -9.97
N LYS A 808 -25.43 7.41 -9.74
CA LYS A 808 -26.85 7.73 -9.51
C LYS A 808 -27.02 8.77 -8.39
N GLY A 809 -26.20 8.68 -7.34
CA GLY A 809 -26.27 9.58 -6.18
C GLY A 809 -26.03 11.05 -6.51
N THR A 810 -25.41 11.39 -7.63
CA THR A 810 -25.30 12.78 -8.11
C THR A 810 -26.68 13.42 -8.33
N MET A 811 -27.64 12.65 -8.86
CA MET A 811 -29.00 13.16 -9.12
C MET A 811 -29.84 13.35 -7.85
N ASP A 812 -29.52 12.63 -6.77
CA ASP A 812 -30.27 12.68 -5.50
C ASP A 812 -29.85 13.88 -4.61
N LYS A 813 -28.75 14.56 -4.94
CA LYS A 813 -28.19 15.65 -4.12
C LYS A 813 -28.80 17.02 -4.42
N ALA A 814 -29.52 17.58 -3.44
CA ALA A 814 -30.13 18.90 -3.55
C ALA A 814 -29.15 20.05 -3.89
N ARG A 815 -27.86 19.95 -3.51
CA ARG A 815 -26.88 21.03 -3.67
C ARG A 815 -26.38 21.16 -5.11
N ILE A 816 -25.99 20.06 -5.75
CA ILE A 816 -25.59 20.08 -7.17
C ILE A 816 -26.80 20.35 -8.06
N MET A 817 -27.98 19.80 -7.73
CA MET A 817 -29.21 20.10 -8.47
C MET A 817 -29.56 21.59 -8.41
N ARG A 818 -29.38 22.26 -7.27
CA ARG A 818 -29.54 23.74 -7.19
C ARG A 818 -28.52 24.48 -8.04
N TYR A 819 -27.26 24.04 -8.07
CA TYR A 819 -26.22 24.66 -8.91
C TYR A 819 -26.56 24.48 -10.40
N MET A 820 -26.92 23.26 -10.82
CA MET A 820 -27.36 22.95 -12.18
C MET A 820 -28.58 23.80 -12.57
N ILE A 821 -29.62 23.84 -11.73
CA ILE A 821 -30.83 24.65 -11.96
C ILE A 821 -30.49 26.15 -12.05
N PHE A 822 -29.56 26.64 -11.24
CA PHE A 822 -29.08 28.02 -11.31
C PHE A 822 -28.41 28.29 -12.66
N CYS A 823 -27.47 27.44 -13.09
CA CYS A 823 -26.82 27.55 -14.41
C CYS A 823 -27.84 27.46 -15.57
N PHE A 824 -28.85 26.58 -15.49
CA PHE A 824 -29.94 26.50 -16.47
C PHE A 824 -30.80 27.78 -16.51
N LYS A 825 -31.01 28.46 -15.39
CA LYS A 825 -31.77 29.72 -15.34
C LYS A 825 -31.00 30.94 -15.86
N VAL A 826 -29.67 30.94 -15.80
CA VAL A 826 -28.86 32.04 -16.37
C VAL A 826 -28.72 31.92 -17.89
N GLY A 827 -28.90 30.72 -18.46
CA GLY A 827 -28.86 30.46 -19.91
C GLY A 827 -30.18 30.69 -20.68
N VAL A 828 -31.26 31.09 -20.01
CA VAL A 828 -32.53 31.49 -20.67
C VAL A 828 -32.90 32.90 -20.22
N LEU A 829 -32.41 33.88 -20.97
CA LEU A 829 -33.02 35.20 -21.14
C LEU A 829 -32.99 35.59 -22.62
#